data_AF-A0A2W0CB65-F1
#
_entry.id   AF-A0A2W0CB65-F1
#
_cell.length_a   1.000
_cell.length_b   1.000
_cell.length_c   1.000
_cell.angle_alpha   90.00
_cell.angle_beta   90.00
_cell.angle_gamma   90.00
#
_symmetry.space_group_name_H-M   'P 1'
#
loop_
_entity.id
_entity.type
_entity.pdbx_description
1 polymer ?
#
loop_
_entity_poly.entity_id
_entity_poly.type
_entity_poly.pdbx_seq_one_letter_code
_entity_poly.pdbx_strand_id
1 'polypeptide(L)'
;MKLKDFRIEYMPNPVGLDTINPRFSWKLGSTEQDVMQSAYRIIVTQDLQKIWDSGKRDEDVSVLVEYAGPRLLASTLYQVQVEVWDNQGNHAAMEGHFETGLLKGSNFQAEWITHPFPSEESAPPVFYKEFSVEKDIQQARIYTTSLGVYEIAINGTRVGENYFAPGWTNYNERLQYQTYRLDGMLESQNKIEITVGNGWYKGIFGFTCTPNHYGDRVAALAEIHIVYTDGTKEIIVTDKTWKVTTGPIRSSEIYMGETYDSCFHESQSFQVETASFDKNRLVAQESEPVKITKRLPALQLITTPKGECVIDFGQILTGFVELRTKGRKGQMITIRHAEVLDKEGNFYPDTLRQAVSIDRLICNGKDQIFHPHFTFHGFRYIAIEGVDEIQLDQFTACVLHSSLEETGNFVTSNAMVNQLQSNIQWSQRGNFLDIPTDCPQRDERLGWTGDAQVFAGTAAFNMNVASFFKKWLRDLASEQTEEYGVPHVIPNILGNQEGAAAWSDAAVIVPWVMYQTYGDLRLLREQYDSMKGWIDYITARCGANGLWQTGYQYGDWLGLDKEEISNERTGATDVYLVANAYYAYSTELVAKTAKLLDKTEDAVRYEELHSQIKQAFNAEYISSTGRLVSETQTACVIALHFNLAEERYKDRIRKTLENNIAKHKNHLTTGFVGTPYLCHALSDNDLHDLAGTLFLKEDFPSWLYAVKKGATTIWERWNSILPNGDFDTSGMNSLNHYAYGSIGEWMYRKLAGINPIEAGYKKILIKPQFIRGISSVDAAFESVYGEIKSSWSCRAGKIIVNVTIPANTTAIIVLPEKRVPLEVGSGSYSFEYATETSLERERFTMDSTLKEIVEEPTAVQMLNEYAPGMLDHPMIQYAYDFSVSEMLANTPPETEQLFRSVIQMLNASKA
;
A
#
# COMPACT_ATOMS: atom_id res chain seq x y z
N MET A 1 -35.71 -0.53 -0.34
CA MET A 1 -34.37 -0.76 0.25
C MET A 1 -34.01 -2.24 0.28
N LYS A 2 -32.73 -2.59 0.11
CA LYS A 2 -32.13 -3.91 0.40
C LYS A 2 -30.83 -3.74 1.20
N LEU A 3 -30.47 -4.70 2.05
CA LEU A 3 -29.15 -4.72 2.69
C LEU A 3 -28.17 -5.53 1.85
N LYS A 4 -26.90 -5.15 1.92
CA LYS A 4 -25.78 -5.79 1.22
C LYS A 4 -24.54 -5.73 2.10
N ASP A 5 -23.61 -6.64 1.84
CA ASP A 5 -22.24 -6.61 2.39
C ASP A 5 -22.18 -6.52 3.92
N PHE A 6 -22.73 -7.53 4.61
CA PHE A 6 -22.60 -7.63 6.06
C PHE A 6 -21.19 -8.05 6.45
N ARG A 7 -20.54 -7.25 7.28
CA ARG A 7 -19.17 -7.47 7.73
C ARG A 7 -19.08 -7.46 9.25
N ILE A 8 -18.18 -8.28 9.77
CA ILE A 8 -17.82 -8.35 11.18
C ILE A 8 -16.31 -8.12 11.26
N GLU A 9 -15.88 -7.03 11.90
CA GLU A 9 -14.48 -6.57 11.86
C GLU A 9 -13.92 -6.53 10.41
N TYR A 10 -14.65 -5.87 9.50
CA TYR A 10 -14.35 -5.76 8.05
C TYR A 10 -14.39 -7.05 7.22
N MET A 11 -14.55 -8.22 7.85
CA MET A 11 -14.54 -9.52 7.18
C MET A 11 -15.96 -10.10 6.97
N PRO A 12 -16.19 -10.84 5.88
CA PRO A 12 -17.42 -11.61 5.71
C PRO A 12 -17.33 -12.90 6.53
N ASN A 13 -18.25 -13.07 7.46
CA ASN A 13 -18.39 -14.27 8.29
C ASN A 13 -17.07 -14.84 8.87
N PRO A 14 -16.33 -14.06 9.68
CA PRO A 14 -14.98 -14.45 10.11
C PRO A 14 -14.98 -15.68 11.01
N VAL A 15 -13.95 -16.52 10.86
CA VAL A 15 -13.69 -17.70 11.68
C VAL A 15 -12.37 -17.53 12.42
N GLY A 16 -12.38 -17.76 13.74
CA GLY A 16 -11.19 -17.60 14.58
C GLY A 16 -11.00 -16.18 15.11
N LEU A 17 -12.08 -15.42 15.34
CA LEU A 17 -11.99 -14.04 15.80
C LEU A 17 -11.72 -13.94 17.32
N ASP A 18 -10.66 -13.23 17.73
CA ASP A 18 -10.37 -12.97 19.16
C ASP A 18 -10.86 -11.62 19.67
N THR A 19 -11.51 -10.83 18.82
CA THR A 19 -12.12 -9.56 19.24
C THR A 19 -13.27 -9.82 20.21
N ILE A 20 -13.13 -9.33 21.44
CA ILE A 20 -14.11 -9.55 22.53
C ILE A 20 -15.44 -8.85 22.24
N ASN A 21 -15.39 -7.64 21.66
CA ASN A 21 -16.56 -6.87 21.24
C ASN A 21 -16.51 -6.65 19.73
N PRO A 22 -16.88 -7.67 18.92
CA PRO A 22 -16.83 -7.56 17.47
C PRO A 22 -17.76 -6.45 16.99
N ARG A 23 -17.37 -5.77 15.89
CA ARG A 23 -18.14 -4.68 15.30
C ARG A 23 -18.84 -5.11 14.01
N PHE A 24 -20.09 -4.71 13.88
CA PHE A 24 -20.99 -5.04 12.79
C PHE A 24 -21.12 -3.87 11.81
N SER A 25 -20.99 -4.12 10.52
CA SER A 25 -21.22 -3.14 9.46
C SER A 25 -22.15 -3.72 8.39
N TRP A 26 -23.03 -2.89 7.85
CA TRP A 26 -23.92 -3.25 6.75
C TRP A 26 -24.11 -2.07 5.82
N LYS A 27 -24.25 -2.36 4.51
CA LYS A 27 -24.49 -1.35 3.48
C LYS A 27 -25.94 -1.38 3.04
N LEU A 28 -26.51 -0.20 2.80
CA LEU A 28 -27.86 -0.05 2.26
C LEU A 28 -27.79 0.05 0.73
N GLY A 29 -28.73 -0.60 0.05
CA GLY A 29 -28.93 -0.49 -1.39
C GLY A 29 -30.34 0.02 -1.69
N SER A 30 -30.43 1.06 -2.51
CA SER A 30 -31.70 1.59 -3.00
C SER A 30 -31.54 2.20 -4.39
N THR A 31 -32.63 2.25 -5.15
CA THR A 31 -32.75 3.03 -6.40
C THR A 31 -33.43 4.39 -6.16
N GLU A 32 -33.96 4.61 -4.95
CA GLU A 32 -34.56 5.89 -4.55
C GLU A 32 -33.49 6.87 -4.09
N GLN A 33 -33.79 8.18 -4.20
CA GLN A 33 -32.93 9.24 -3.68
C GLN A 33 -33.20 9.48 -2.19
N ASP A 34 -32.23 10.11 -1.53
CA ASP A 34 -32.32 10.59 -0.14
C ASP A 34 -32.69 9.49 0.88
N VAL A 35 -32.18 8.27 0.68
CA VAL A 35 -32.39 7.13 1.58
C VAL A 35 -31.40 7.20 2.73
N MET A 36 -31.95 7.36 3.94
CA MET A 36 -31.21 7.37 5.20
C MET A 36 -31.74 6.27 6.12
N GLN A 37 -30.86 5.59 6.83
CA GLN A 37 -31.28 4.69 7.90
C GLN A 37 -31.95 5.53 9.00
N SER A 38 -33.09 5.07 9.49
CA SER A 38 -33.81 5.66 10.62
C SER A 38 -33.65 4.85 11.90
N ALA A 39 -33.47 3.53 11.78
CA ALA A 39 -33.21 2.66 12.92
C ALA A 39 -32.55 1.34 12.51
N TYR A 40 -31.96 0.65 13.49
CA TYR A 40 -31.47 -0.73 13.34
C TYR A 40 -31.79 -1.61 14.58
N ARG A 41 -31.66 -2.92 14.42
CA ARG A 41 -31.66 -3.91 15.50
C ARG A 41 -30.73 -5.06 15.17
N ILE A 42 -29.89 -5.46 16.11
CA ILE A 42 -28.97 -6.59 15.98
C ILE A 42 -29.38 -7.67 16.98
N ILE A 43 -29.49 -8.90 16.50
CA ILE A 43 -29.78 -10.08 17.31
C ILE A 43 -28.62 -11.06 17.14
N VAL A 44 -28.01 -11.47 18.24
CA VAL A 44 -26.96 -12.49 18.24
C VAL A 44 -27.46 -13.73 18.95
N THR A 45 -27.30 -14.88 18.32
CA THR A 45 -27.74 -16.17 18.84
C THR A 45 -26.58 -17.17 18.89
N GLN A 46 -26.65 -18.05 19.88
CA GLN A 46 -25.75 -19.19 20.08
C GLN A 46 -26.63 -20.43 20.28
N ASP A 47 -26.40 -21.51 19.54
CA ASP A 47 -27.18 -22.75 19.63
C ASP A 47 -28.71 -22.52 19.59
N LEU A 48 -29.15 -21.63 18.68
CA LEU A 48 -30.54 -21.17 18.52
C LEU A 48 -31.11 -20.36 19.71
N GLN A 49 -30.33 -20.13 20.76
CA GLN A 49 -30.69 -19.27 21.88
C GLN A 49 -30.23 -17.84 21.64
N LYS A 50 -31.13 -16.88 21.82
CA LYS A 50 -30.81 -15.47 21.75
C LYS A 50 -29.99 -15.04 22.97
N ILE A 51 -28.73 -14.67 22.74
CA ILE A 51 -27.82 -14.21 23.80
C ILE A 51 -27.73 -12.69 23.89
N TRP A 52 -28.00 -11.99 22.79
CA TRP A 52 -28.03 -10.54 22.76
C TRP A 52 -29.07 -10.02 21.77
N ASP A 53 -29.67 -8.90 22.12
CA ASP A 53 -30.66 -8.16 21.34
C ASP A 53 -30.42 -6.69 21.62
N SER A 54 -30.00 -5.92 20.62
CA SER A 54 -29.77 -4.50 20.81
C SER A 54 -31.06 -3.75 21.14
N GLY A 55 -32.23 -4.34 20.87
CA GLY A 55 -33.48 -3.62 20.70
C GLY A 55 -33.47 -2.76 19.43
N LYS A 56 -34.60 -2.18 19.08
CA LYS A 56 -34.67 -1.17 18.02
C LYS A 56 -33.98 0.11 18.50
N ARG A 57 -32.94 0.53 17.78
CA ARG A 57 -32.16 1.75 18.03
C ARG A 57 -32.50 2.78 16.97
N ASP A 58 -33.05 3.92 17.38
CA ASP A 58 -33.41 5.03 16.48
C ASP A 58 -32.16 5.86 16.13
N GLU A 59 -31.25 5.23 15.40
CA GLU A 59 -29.93 5.75 15.04
C GLU A 59 -29.62 5.41 13.57
N ASP A 60 -28.84 6.26 12.91
CA ASP A 60 -28.46 6.12 11.50
C ASP A 60 -27.07 5.47 11.31
N VAL A 61 -26.44 4.96 12.37
CA VAL A 61 -25.15 4.27 12.29
C VAL A 61 -25.32 2.90 11.66
N SER A 62 -24.52 2.61 10.64
CA SER A 62 -24.50 1.31 9.93
C SER A 62 -23.09 0.75 9.75
N VAL A 63 -22.10 1.41 10.35
CA VAL A 63 -20.67 1.09 10.20
C VAL A 63 -20.09 0.89 11.60
N LEU A 64 -19.47 -0.26 11.80
CA LEU A 64 -18.69 -0.59 12.99
C LEU A 64 -19.48 -0.53 14.33
N VAL A 65 -20.75 -0.92 14.30
CA VAL A 65 -21.62 -0.99 15.49
C VAL A 65 -21.12 -2.09 16.43
N GLU A 66 -20.71 -1.70 17.64
CA GLU A 66 -20.08 -2.60 18.60
C GLU A 66 -21.07 -3.57 19.25
N TYR A 67 -20.68 -4.84 19.32
CA TYR A 67 -21.36 -5.84 20.15
C TYR A 67 -21.34 -5.41 21.63
N ALA A 68 -22.53 -5.29 22.23
CA ALA A 68 -22.71 -4.91 23.64
C ALA A 68 -23.43 -5.99 24.46
N GLY A 69 -23.33 -7.25 24.03
CA GLY A 69 -23.94 -8.38 24.70
C GLY A 69 -23.07 -9.01 25.79
N PRO A 70 -23.50 -10.17 26.33
CA PRO A 70 -22.70 -10.93 27.29
C PRO A 70 -21.35 -11.35 26.72
N ARG A 71 -20.39 -11.64 27.60
CA ARG A 71 -19.06 -12.11 27.22
C ARG A 71 -19.13 -13.34 26.29
N LEU A 72 -18.45 -13.25 25.16
CA LEU A 72 -18.33 -14.34 24.19
C LEU A 72 -17.44 -15.48 24.75
N LEU A 73 -17.73 -16.70 24.31
CA LEU A 73 -16.99 -17.91 24.64
C LEU A 73 -15.97 -18.21 23.54
N ALA A 74 -14.88 -18.92 23.86
CA ALA A 74 -13.90 -19.36 22.89
C ALA A 74 -14.44 -20.49 22.01
N SER A 75 -13.91 -20.63 20.80
CA SER A 75 -14.23 -21.71 19.85
C SER A 75 -15.75 -21.88 19.65
N THR A 76 -16.48 -20.77 19.53
CA THR A 76 -17.96 -20.76 19.53
C THR A 76 -18.50 -20.01 18.32
N LEU A 77 -19.43 -20.65 17.61
CA LEU A 77 -20.14 -20.05 16.48
C LEU A 77 -21.33 -19.22 16.97
N TYR A 78 -21.42 -17.99 16.49
CA TYR A 78 -22.51 -17.06 16.75
C TYR A 78 -23.20 -16.68 15.45
N GLN A 79 -24.52 -16.79 15.39
CA GLN A 79 -25.32 -16.29 14.27
C GLN A 79 -25.78 -14.87 14.60
N VAL A 80 -25.77 -13.99 13.61
CA VAL A 80 -26.14 -12.58 13.74
C VAL A 80 -27.21 -12.25 12.73
N GLN A 81 -28.27 -11.61 13.18
CA GLN A 81 -29.31 -11.04 12.34
C GLN A 81 -29.32 -9.53 12.55
N VAL A 82 -29.37 -8.77 11.45
CA VAL A 82 -29.51 -7.32 11.45
C VAL A 82 -30.82 -6.95 10.76
N GLU A 83 -31.64 -6.15 11.43
CA GLU A 83 -32.85 -5.52 10.89
C GLU A 83 -32.59 -4.00 10.76
N VAL A 84 -33.06 -3.40 9.68
CA VAL A 84 -32.85 -1.99 9.35
C VAL A 84 -34.15 -1.37 8.85
N TRP A 85 -34.43 -0.15 9.30
CA TRP A 85 -35.52 0.70 8.81
C TRP A 85 -34.92 1.96 8.17
N ASP A 86 -35.52 2.45 7.09
CA ASP A 86 -35.14 3.72 6.47
C ASP A 86 -36.19 4.82 6.71
N ASN A 87 -35.87 6.03 6.25
CA ASN A 87 -36.74 7.21 6.28
C ASN A 87 -37.90 7.16 5.26
N GLN A 88 -37.93 6.18 4.36
CA GLN A 88 -39.00 5.97 3.38
C GLN A 88 -40.05 4.96 3.88
N GLY A 89 -39.89 4.44 5.10
CA GLY A 89 -40.79 3.45 5.70
C GLY A 89 -40.52 2.02 5.25
N ASN A 90 -39.39 1.76 4.59
CA ASN A 90 -38.97 0.41 4.24
C ASN A 90 -38.33 -0.30 5.45
N HIS A 91 -38.36 -1.64 5.40
CA HIS A 91 -37.69 -2.53 6.35
C HIS A 91 -36.96 -3.62 5.58
N ALA A 92 -35.74 -3.95 6.00
CA ALA A 92 -34.98 -5.08 5.46
C ALA A 92 -34.19 -5.76 6.57
N ALA A 93 -33.88 -7.05 6.38
CA ALA A 93 -33.05 -7.81 7.29
C ALA A 93 -31.99 -8.60 6.53
N MET A 94 -30.89 -8.92 7.21
CA MET A 94 -29.85 -9.81 6.71
C MET A 94 -29.22 -10.62 7.84
N GLU A 95 -28.58 -11.71 7.47
CA GLU A 95 -27.94 -12.64 8.41
C GLU A 95 -26.46 -12.80 8.08
N GLY A 96 -25.69 -13.15 9.10
CA GLY A 96 -24.31 -13.61 9.00
C GLY A 96 -23.90 -14.34 10.27
N HIS A 97 -22.62 -14.65 10.41
CA HIS A 97 -22.11 -15.33 11.58
C HIS A 97 -20.66 -14.94 11.87
N PHE A 98 -20.19 -15.21 13.07
CA PHE A 98 -18.75 -15.25 13.34
C PHE A 98 -18.46 -16.41 14.27
N GLU A 99 -17.26 -16.96 14.15
CA GLU A 99 -16.76 -17.97 15.07
C GLU A 99 -15.58 -17.37 15.83
N THR A 100 -15.66 -17.40 17.15
CA THR A 100 -14.55 -16.94 18.00
C THR A 100 -13.38 -17.91 17.91
N GLY A 101 -12.16 -17.37 17.99
CA GLY A 101 -10.96 -18.16 18.16
C GLY A 101 -10.81 -18.64 19.60
N LEU A 102 -9.56 -18.82 20.03
CA LEU A 102 -9.23 -19.16 21.41
C LEU A 102 -9.41 -17.97 22.37
N LEU A 103 -9.70 -16.76 21.89
CA LEU A 103 -9.83 -15.47 22.60
C LEU A 103 -8.55 -14.97 23.30
N LYS A 104 -7.67 -15.88 23.69
CA LYS A 104 -6.37 -15.62 24.29
C LYS A 104 -5.42 -16.74 23.92
N GLY A 105 -4.19 -16.38 23.58
CA GLY A 105 -3.13 -17.35 23.33
C GLY A 105 -2.85 -18.33 24.48
N SER A 106 -2.99 -17.90 25.74
CA SER A 106 -2.82 -18.77 26.91
C SER A 106 -3.89 -19.86 27.03
N ASN A 107 -4.94 -19.84 26.21
CA ASN A 107 -5.93 -20.92 26.14
C ASN A 107 -5.47 -22.12 25.28
N PHE A 108 -4.34 -22.01 24.55
CA PHE A 108 -3.70 -23.18 23.94
C PHE A 108 -3.27 -24.18 25.03
N GLN A 109 -3.81 -25.39 24.98
CA GLN A 109 -3.41 -26.60 25.71
C GLN A 109 -2.18 -27.29 25.11
N ALA A 110 -1.88 -27.09 23.83
CA ALA A 110 -0.79 -27.73 23.11
C ALA A 110 0.60 -27.26 23.55
N GLU A 111 1.59 -28.13 23.43
CA GLU A 111 2.99 -27.79 23.65
C GLU A 111 3.64 -27.34 22.35
N TRP A 112 4.56 -26.38 22.44
CA TRP A 112 5.43 -26.03 21.33
C TRP A 112 6.39 -27.19 21.06
N ILE A 113 6.43 -27.68 19.82
CA ILE A 113 7.32 -28.76 19.41
C ILE A 113 8.36 -28.24 18.41
N THR A 114 9.58 -28.75 18.51
CA THR A 114 10.71 -28.43 17.63
C THR A 114 11.50 -29.69 17.27
N HIS A 115 12.50 -29.56 16.42
CA HIS A 115 13.24 -30.66 15.84
C HIS A 115 14.64 -30.80 16.46
N PRO A 116 15.19 -32.02 16.58
CA PRO A 116 16.55 -32.25 17.11
C PRO A 116 17.64 -32.16 16.02
N PHE A 117 17.36 -31.61 14.84
CA PHE A 117 18.32 -31.62 13.73
C PHE A 117 19.56 -30.78 14.05
N PRO A 118 20.73 -31.15 13.50
CA PRO A 118 21.94 -30.35 13.62
C PRO A 118 21.79 -28.98 12.92
N SER A 119 22.60 -28.01 13.30
CA SER A 119 22.54 -26.63 12.78
C SER A 119 22.76 -26.52 11.27
N GLU A 120 23.45 -27.50 10.67
CA GLU A 120 23.77 -27.53 9.24
C GLU A 120 22.62 -28.10 8.40
N GLU A 121 21.57 -28.65 9.02
CA GLU A 121 20.39 -29.10 8.29
C GLU A 121 19.61 -27.89 7.76
N SER A 122 19.43 -27.87 6.44
CA SER A 122 18.76 -26.78 5.72
C SER A 122 17.35 -27.14 5.29
N ALA A 123 17.00 -28.44 5.29
CA ALA A 123 15.66 -28.89 4.98
C ALA A 123 14.67 -28.48 6.09
N PRO A 124 13.52 -27.87 5.75
CA PRO A 124 12.46 -27.61 6.70
C PRO A 124 12.02 -28.88 7.45
N PRO A 125 11.85 -28.85 8.78
CA PRO A 125 11.24 -29.95 9.52
C PRO A 125 9.78 -30.17 9.13
N VAL A 126 9.40 -31.43 9.01
CA VAL A 126 8.03 -31.92 8.84
C VAL A 126 7.63 -32.62 10.12
N PHE A 127 6.81 -31.96 10.93
CA PHE A 127 6.21 -32.51 12.14
C PHE A 127 4.99 -33.33 11.76
N TYR A 128 4.85 -34.55 12.27
CA TYR A 128 3.69 -35.38 11.94
C TYR A 128 3.18 -36.22 13.10
N LYS A 129 1.89 -36.54 13.04
CA LYS A 129 1.20 -37.43 13.98
C LYS A 129 0.10 -38.20 13.27
N GLU A 130 -0.02 -39.48 13.61
CA GLU A 130 -1.16 -40.31 13.26
C GLU A 130 -2.14 -40.33 14.43
N PHE A 131 -3.44 -40.27 14.14
CA PHE A 131 -4.50 -40.31 15.14
C PHE A 131 -5.79 -40.91 14.57
N SER A 132 -6.62 -41.46 15.46
CA SER A 132 -7.90 -42.07 15.09
C SER A 132 -9.07 -41.21 15.55
N VAL A 133 -10.14 -41.20 14.76
CA VAL A 133 -11.42 -40.59 15.12
C VAL A 133 -12.51 -41.66 15.01
N GLU A 134 -13.18 -41.98 16.11
CA GLU A 134 -14.11 -43.13 16.18
C GLU A 134 -15.59 -42.75 16.07
N LYS A 135 -15.93 -41.46 16.25
CA LYS A 135 -17.30 -40.96 16.30
C LYS A 135 -17.61 -40.04 15.12
N ASP A 136 -18.89 -39.90 14.81
CA ASP A 136 -19.35 -38.99 13.76
C ASP A 136 -19.10 -37.53 14.13
N ILE A 137 -18.33 -36.83 13.30
CA ILE A 137 -17.90 -35.44 13.50
C ILE A 137 -19.02 -34.47 13.11
N GLN A 138 -19.38 -33.56 14.01
CA GLN A 138 -20.24 -32.42 13.72
C GLN A 138 -19.43 -31.23 13.19
N GLN A 139 -18.26 -30.97 13.80
CA GLN A 139 -17.40 -29.83 13.46
C GLN A 139 -15.94 -30.17 13.78
N ALA A 140 -15.02 -29.76 12.92
CA ALA A 140 -13.59 -29.83 13.20
C ALA A 140 -12.88 -28.51 12.84
N ARG A 141 -12.03 -28.02 13.75
CA ARG A 141 -11.20 -26.82 13.58
C ARG A 141 -9.76 -27.14 13.92
N ILE A 142 -8.82 -26.49 13.24
CA ILE A 142 -7.43 -26.45 13.67
C ILE A 142 -7.02 -25.01 13.96
N TYR A 143 -6.47 -24.80 15.15
CA TYR A 143 -5.80 -23.56 15.57
C TYR A 143 -4.30 -23.80 15.49
N THR A 144 -3.57 -22.97 14.77
CA THR A 144 -2.15 -23.27 14.50
C THR A 144 -1.30 -22.04 14.20
N THR A 145 -0.03 -22.12 14.57
CA THR A 145 1.00 -21.11 14.30
C THR A 145 2.38 -21.77 14.29
N SER A 146 3.42 -21.01 13.94
CA SER A 146 4.82 -21.45 13.99
C SER A 146 5.76 -20.34 14.39
N LEU A 147 6.90 -20.72 14.99
CA LEU A 147 8.11 -19.90 14.98
C LEU A 147 8.83 -20.20 13.65
N GLY A 148 8.55 -19.39 12.63
CA GLY A 148 8.86 -19.67 11.23
C GLY A 148 7.64 -19.38 10.36
N VAL A 149 7.55 -20.03 9.21
CA VAL A 149 6.32 -20.09 8.39
C VAL A 149 5.92 -21.53 8.16
N TYR A 150 4.64 -21.84 8.03
CA TYR A 150 4.19 -23.23 7.95
C TYR A 150 3.19 -23.50 6.83
N GLU A 151 3.13 -24.77 6.43
CA GLU A 151 2.04 -25.37 5.67
C GLU A 151 1.55 -26.65 6.37
N ILE A 152 0.25 -26.92 6.32
CA ILE A 152 -0.37 -28.11 6.92
C ILE A 152 -0.92 -28.99 5.81
N ALA A 153 -0.72 -30.30 5.95
CA ALA A 153 -1.46 -31.32 5.20
C ALA A 153 -2.16 -32.30 6.15
N ILE A 154 -3.37 -32.71 5.79
CA ILE A 154 -4.10 -33.81 6.45
C ILE A 154 -4.40 -34.85 5.37
N ASN A 155 -4.01 -36.10 5.63
CA ASN A 155 -4.19 -37.22 4.71
C ASN A 155 -3.66 -36.91 3.29
N GLY A 156 -2.52 -36.21 3.23
CA GLY A 156 -1.88 -35.78 1.97
C GLY A 156 -2.54 -34.58 1.28
N THR A 157 -3.58 -33.98 1.85
CA THR A 157 -4.28 -32.81 1.31
C THR A 157 -3.91 -31.56 2.09
N ARG A 158 -3.44 -30.51 1.40
CA ARG A 158 -3.13 -29.20 2.01
C ARG A 158 -4.37 -28.60 2.69
N VAL A 159 -4.21 -28.06 3.88
CA VAL A 159 -5.25 -27.34 4.62
C VAL A 159 -5.16 -25.85 4.30
N GLY A 160 -6.27 -25.29 3.82
CA GLY A 160 -6.36 -23.88 3.47
C GLY A 160 -5.53 -23.47 2.25
N GLU A 161 -5.53 -22.16 1.97
CA GLU A 161 -4.87 -21.56 0.79
C GLU A 161 -3.91 -20.43 1.19
N ASN A 162 -3.59 -20.34 2.48
CA ASN A 162 -2.74 -19.30 3.02
C ASN A 162 -1.28 -19.66 2.73
N TYR A 163 -0.52 -18.67 2.27
CA TYR A 163 0.93 -18.74 2.11
C TYR A 163 1.58 -17.89 3.20
N PHE A 164 2.81 -18.25 3.57
CA PHE A 164 3.60 -17.53 4.60
C PHE A 164 2.89 -17.35 5.94
N ALA A 165 1.92 -18.20 6.29
CA ALA A 165 1.34 -18.21 7.62
C ALA A 165 2.44 -18.53 8.66
N PRO A 166 2.51 -17.85 9.81
CA PRO A 166 1.54 -16.92 10.37
C PRO A 166 1.71 -15.43 10.00
N GLY A 167 2.58 -15.11 9.05
CA GLY A 167 2.97 -13.75 8.69
C GLY A 167 4.22 -13.28 9.43
N TRP A 168 4.52 -11.99 9.34
CA TRP A 168 5.63 -11.34 10.02
C TRP A 168 5.12 -10.31 11.02
N THR A 169 5.27 -10.63 12.30
CA THR A 169 5.03 -9.72 13.42
C THR A 169 6.31 -9.53 14.23
N ASN A 170 6.28 -8.66 15.22
CA ASN A 170 7.31 -8.65 16.26
C ASN A 170 7.16 -9.91 17.14
N TYR A 171 7.82 -11.01 16.78
CA TYR A 171 7.72 -12.29 17.52
C TYR A 171 8.08 -12.16 19.01
N ASN A 172 8.79 -11.13 19.43
CA ASN A 172 9.10 -10.90 20.85
C ASN A 172 7.91 -10.39 21.64
N GLU A 173 6.90 -9.81 20.99
CA GLU A 173 5.74 -9.21 21.66
C GLU A 173 4.43 -9.87 21.21
N ARG A 174 4.29 -10.20 19.92
CA ARG A 174 3.04 -10.65 19.32
C ARG A 174 3.29 -11.65 18.19
N LEU A 175 2.50 -12.72 18.12
CA LEU A 175 2.54 -13.72 17.05
C LEU A 175 1.12 -14.16 16.69
N GLN A 176 0.79 -14.13 15.40
CA GLN A 176 -0.54 -14.54 14.96
C GLN A 176 -0.69 -16.07 14.96
N TYR A 177 -1.90 -16.56 15.24
CA TYR A 177 -2.31 -17.93 14.89
C TYR A 177 -3.52 -17.89 13.94
N GLN A 178 -3.65 -18.93 13.13
CA GLN A 178 -4.71 -19.07 12.15
C GLN A 178 -5.69 -20.15 12.60
N THR A 179 -6.93 -20.00 12.14
CA THR A 179 -7.99 -20.99 12.34
C THR A 179 -8.44 -21.52 10.99
N TYR A 180 -8.42 -22.84 10.81
CA TYR A 180 -8.92 -23.48 9.60
C TYR A 180 -10.04 -24.47 9.92
N ARG A 181 -10.97 -24.61 8.97
CA ARG A 181 -12.01 -25.64 9.01
C ARG A 181 -11.43 -26.94 8.48
N LEU A 182 -11.69 -28.05 9.19
CA LEU A 182 -11.30 -29.41 8.80
C LEU A 182 -12.52 -30.30 8.49
N ASP A 183 -13.71 -29.69 8.36
CA ASP A 183 -14.96 -30.41 8.11
C ASP A 183 -14.84 -31.23 6.81
N GLY A 184 -15.04 -32.54 6.89
CA GLY A 184 -14.93 -33.45 5.74
C GLY A 184 -13.51 -33.84 5.32
N MET A 185 -12.47 -33.36 6.00
CA MET A 185 -11.07 -33.77 5.74
C MET A 185 -10.60 -34.95 6.62
N LEU A 186 -11.31 -35.19 7.73
CA LEU A 186 -10.95 -36.23 8.69
C LEU A 186 -11.65 -37.56 8.37
N GLU A 187 -10.88 -38.64 8.43
CA GLU A 187 -11.30 -40.03 8.26
C GLU A 187 -11.22 -40.78 9.61
N SER A 188 -11.44 -42.10 9.62
CA SER A 188 -11.28 -42.91 10.84
C SER A 188 -9.83 -43.00 11.32
N GLN A 189 -8.87 -42.93 10.39
CA GLN A 189 -7.44 -42.92 10.64
C GLN A 189 -6.87 -41.74 9.87
N ASN A 190 -6.14 -40.88 10.56
CA ASN A 190 -5.65 -39.63 10.00
C ASN A 190 -4.15 -39.50 10.20
N LYS A 191 -3.50 -38.85 9.25
CA LYS A 191 -2.14 -38.34 9.38
C LYS A 191 -2.16 -36.84 9.16
N ILE A 192 -1.68 -36.08 10.14
CA ILE A 192 -1.41 -34.64 10.00
C ILE A 192 0.09 -34.42 9.83
N GLU A 193 0.46 -33.50 8.95
CA GLU A 193 1.82 -33.04 8.70
C GLU A 193 1.85 -31.51 8.76
N ILE A 194 2.83 -30.95 9.48
CA ILE A 194 3.10 -29.51 9.55
C ILE A 194 4.54 -29.31 9.11
N THR A 195 4.74 -28.75 7.92
CA THR A 195 6.08 -28.38 7.42
C THR A 195 6.37 -26.95 7.83
N VAL A 196 7.49 -26.70 8.50
CA VAL A 196 7.85 -25.35 8.99
C VAL A 196 9.14 -24.85 8.34
N GLY A 197 9.02 -23.87 7.46
CA GLY A 197 10.16 -23.13 6.87
C GLY A 197 10.73 -22.07 7.82
N ASN A 198 11.96 -21.64 7.56
CA ASN A 198 12.67 -20.66 8.39
C ASN A 198 11.93 -19.31 8.49
N GLY A 199 11.32 -18.86 7.39
CA GLY A 199 10.54 -17.62 7.33
C GLY A 199 11.30 -16.40 7.84
N TRP A 200 10.58 -15.42 8.38
CA TRP A 200 11.18 -14.25 9.04
C TRP A 200 11.71 -14.52 10.45
N TYR A 201 11.38 -15.67 11.04
CA TYR A 201 11.80 -15.99 12.41
C TYR A 201 13.31 -16.32 12.47
N LYS A 202 13.75 -17.24 11.60
CA LYS A 202 15.11 -17.79 11.55
C LYS A 202 15.84 -17.45 10.24
N GLY A 203 15.11 -17.13 9.18
CA GLY A 203 15.65 -17.04 7.81
C GLY A 203 16.71 -15.97 7.61
N ILE A 204 17.37 -16.04 6.45
CA ILE A 204 18.46 -15.16 6.04
C ILE A 204 17.90 -13.91 5.35
N PHE A 205 17.84 -12.78 6.05
CA PHE A 205 17.29 -11.54 5.50
C PHE A 205 17.82 -10.25 6.14
N GLY A 206 17.37 -9.10 5.63
CA GLY A 206 17.92 -7.76 5.87
C GLY A 206 19.13 -7.42 4.99
N PHE A 207 19.62 -6.17 5.08
CA PHE A 207 20.72 -5.63 4.25
C PHE A 207 22.01 -6.46 4.25
N THR A 208 22.25 -7.18 5.34
CA THR A 208 23.45 -8.00 5.55
C THR A 208 23.15 -9.49 5.44
N CYS A 209 21.97 -9.88 4.96
CA CYS A 209 21.53 -11.28 4.85
C CYS A 209 21.85 -12.07 6.13
N THR A 210 21.40 -11.56 7.28
CA THR A 210 21.71 -12.14 8.59
C THR A 210 20.61 -13.12 9.00
N PRO A 211 20.94 -14.33 9.49
CA PRO A 211 19.94 -15.27 10.01
C PRO A 211 19.57 -15.00 11.47
N ASN A 212 18.55 -15.71 11.96
CA ASN A 212 18.22 -15.85 13.38
C ASN A 212 17.84 -14.53 14.09
N HIS A 213 17.06 -13.66 13.43
CA HIS A 213 16.61 -12.39 14.02
C HIS A 213 15.77 -12.56 15.30
N TYR A 214 14.96 -13.62 15.38
CA TYR A 214 14.10 -13.88 16.55
C TYR A 214 14.47 -15.17 17.28
N GLY A 215 15.00 -16.17 16.56
CA GLY A 215 15.54 -17.39 17.16
C GLY A 215 16.24 -18.28 16.14
N ASP A 216 16.97 -19.27 16.64
CA ASP A 216 17.85 -20.13 15.84
C ASP A 216 17.21 -21.48 15.46
N ARG A 217 15.99 -21.74 15.91
CA ARG A 217 15.28 -23.01 15.68
C ARG A 217 13.79 -22.80 15.51
N VAL A 218 13.23 -23.38 14.44
CA VAL A 218 11.80 -23.28 14.15
C VAL A 218 10.96 -24.17 15.06
N ALA A 219 9.69 -23.82 15.26
CA ALA A 219 8.77 -24.61 16.09
C ALA A 219 7.33 -24.56 15.56
N ALA A 220 6.55 -25.58 15.87
CA ALA A 220 5.12 -25.67 15.54
C ALA A 220 4.26 -25.70 16.81
N LEU A 221 3.07 -25.11 16.71
CA LEU A 221 2.01 -25.22 17.70
C LEU A 221 0.68 -25.47 16.97
N ALA A 222 -0.03 -26.52 17.34
CA ALA A 222 -1.34 -26.80 16.76
C ALA A 222 -2.29 -27.54 17.71
N GLU A 223 -3.58 -27.24 17.57
CA GLU A 223 -4.68 -27.96 18.21
C GLU A 223 -5.82 -28.21 17.25
N ILE A 224 -6.20 -29.47 17.08
CA ILE A 224 -7.42 -29.85 16.38
C ILE A 224 -8.53 -30.01 17.41
N HIS A 225 -9.56 -29.17 17.33
CA HIS A 225 -10.76 -29.26 18.15
C HIS A 225 -11.86 -29.96 17.36
N ILE A 226 -12.34 -31.09 17.87
CA ILE A 226 -13.40 -31.90 17.26
C ILE A 226 -14.62 -31.86 18.16
N VAL A 227 -15.77 -31.52 17.58
CA VAL A 227 -17.09 -31.65 18.20
C VAL A 227 -17.83 -32.78 17.49
N TYR A 228 -18.30 -33.75 18.25
CA TYR A 228 -19.03 -34.91 17.75
C TYR A 228 -20.54 -34.68 17.75
N THR A 229 -21.27 -35.44 16.92
CA THR A 229 -22.74 -35.36 16.83
C THR A 229 -23.48 -35.73 18.12
N ASP A 230 -22.82 -36.48 19.03
CA ASP A 230 -23.33 -36.79 20.37
C ASP A 230 -23.07 -35.67 21.40
N GLY A 231 -22.46 -34.56 20.98
CA GLY A 231 -22.12 -33.40 21.81
C GLY A 231 -20.80 -33.52 22.57
N THR A 232 -20.10 -34.66 22.50
CA THR A 232 -18.76 -34.81 23.11
C THR A 232 -17.70 -34.07 22.31
N LYS A 233 -16.56 -33.74 22.96
CA LYS A 233 -15.45 -32.99 22.35
C LYS A 233 -14.14 -33.72 22.55
N GLU A 234 -13.25 -33.60 21.57
CA GLU A 234 -11.88 -34.10 21.61
C GLU A 234 -10.90 -33.03 21.11
N ILE A 235 -9.71 -32.98 21.72
CA ILE A 235 -8.66 -32.03 21.32
C ILE A 235 -7.38 -32.80 21.09
N ILE A 236 -6.84 -32.70 19.88
CA ILE A 236 -5.58 -33.31 19.48
C ILE A 236 -4.53 -32.22 19.43
N VAL A 237 -3.50 -32.34 20.25
CA VAL A 237 -2.52 -31.28 20.49
C VAL A 237 -1.14 -31.64 19.93
N THR A 238 -0.33 -30.63 19.60
CA THR A 238 1.13 -30.78 19.50
C THR A 238 1.72 -31.10 20.88
N ASP A 239 2.49 -32.18 20.97
CA ASP A 239 3.08 -32.71 22.20
C ASP A 239 4.24 -33.66 21.87
N LYS A 240 4.86 -34.27 22.90
CA LYS A 240 5.98 -35.20 22.76
C LYS A 240 5.66 -36.52 22.05
N THR A 241 4.41 -36.80 21.70
CA THR A 241 4.03 -37.99 20.93
C THR A 241 4.18 -37.80 19.42
N TRP A 242 4.37 -36.55 18.98
CA TRP A 242 4.67 -36.23 17.60
C TRP A 242 6.06 -36.71 17.21
N LYS A 243 6.24 -36.92 15.91
CA LYS A 243 7.53 -37.21 15.30
C LYS A 243 7.91 -36.09 14.33
N VAL A 244 9.18 -36.04 13.98
CA VAL A 244 9.71 -35.09 12.99
C VAL A 244 10.64 -35.79 12.00
N THR A 245 10.63 -35.33 10.76
CA THR A 245 11.50 -35.78 9.67
C THR A 245 11.81 -34.61 8.74
N THR A 246 12.65 -34.81 7.73
CA THR A 246 12.85 -33.84 6.64
C THR A 246 12.04 -34.26 5.41
N GLY A 247 11.67 -33.26 4.60
CA GLY A 247 10.87 -33.44 3.39
C GLY A 247 11.65 -33.30 2.09
N PRO A 248 10.93 -33.26 0.96
CA PRO A 248 11.51 -33.00 -0.36
C PRO A 248 12.03 -31.58 -0.52
N ILE A 249 11.57 -30.61 0.28
CA ILE A 249 12.19 -29.29 0.36
C ILE A 249 13.54 -29.45 1.06
N ARG A 250 14.63 -29.19 0.34
CA ARG A 250 16.00 -29.38 0.83
C ARG A 250 16.62 -28.11 1.39
N SER A 251 16.12 -26.95 0.98
CA SER A 251 16.46 -25.64 1.55
C SER A 251 15.39 -24.63 1.16
N SER A 252 15.00 -23.71 2.03
CA SER A 252 14.14 -22.59 1.66
C SER A 252 14.45 -21.33 2.45
N GLU A 253 14.74 -20.25 1.74
CA GLU A 253 14.97 -18.91 2.30
C GLU A 253 14.25 -17.85 1.47
N ILE A 254 13.69 -16.84 2.12
CA ILE A 254 12.92 -15.78 1.45
C ILE A 254 13.75 -15.06 0.39
N TYR A 255 15.04 -14.80 0.63
CA TYR A 255 15.92 -14.08 -0.32
C TYR A 255 16.72 -15.00 -1.23
N MET A 256 16.98 -16.24 -0.81
CA MET A 256 17.87 -17.14 -1.57
C MET A 256 17.13 -18.02 -2.58
N GLY A 257 15.85 -18.31 -2.30
CA GLY A 257 15.02 -19.23 -3.07
C GLY A 257 14.87 -20.60 -2.41
N GLU A 258 14.27 -21.54 -3.13
CA GLU A 258 13.96 -22.89 -2.63
C GLU A 258 14.59 -23.98 -3.51
N THR A 259 15.15 -25.01 -2.88
CA THR A 259 15.57 -26.24 -3.57
C THR A 259 14.63 -27.37 -3.20
N TYR A 260 13.98 -27.95 -4.19
CA TYR A 260 13.05 -29.07 -4.04
C TYR A 260 13.57 -30.31 -4.76
N ASP A 261 13.79 -31.39 -4.00
CA ASP A 261 14.18 -32.69 -4.53
C ASP A 261 12.99 -33.65 -4.57
N SER A 262 12.39 -33.79 -5.76
CA SER A 262 11.27 -34.71 -5.98
C SER A 262 11.68 -36.19 -5.98
N CYS A 263 12.99 -36.50 -6.03
CA CYS A 263 13.51 -37.85 -5.83
C CYS A 263 13.62 -38.23 -4.36
N PHE A 264 13.53 -37.25 -3.46
CA PHE A 264 13.75 -37.48 -2.05
C PHE A 264 12.67 -38.39 -1.48
N HIS A 265 13.11 -39.44 -0.80
CA HIS A 265 12.26 -40.34 -0.03
C HIS A 265 12.67 -40.21 1.44
N GLU A 266 11.66 -40.27 2.30
CA GLU A 266 11.66 -40.12 3.76
C GLU A 266 13.04 -40.28 4.43
N SER A 267 13.48 -39.24 5.16
CA SER A 267 14.64 -39.35 6.04
C SER A 267 14.34 -40.17 7.29
N GLN A 268 15.38 -40.46 8.07
CA GLN A 268 15.24 -40.93 9.44
C GLN A 268 14.21 -40.07 10.20
N SER A 269 13.25 -40.74 10.85
CA SER A 269 12.29 -40.07 11.73
C SER A 269 12.84 -39.99 13.16
N PHE A 270 12.65 -38.84 13.79
CA PHE A 270 13.09 -38.54 15.14
C PHE A 270 11.89 -38.22 16.04
N GLN A 271 12.09 -38.35 17.35
CA GLN A 271 11.19 -37.77 18.33
C GLN A 271 11.32 -36.25 18.31
N VAL A 272 10.21 -35.54 18.50
CA VAL A 272 10.25 -34.08 18.65
C VAL A 272 10.90 -33.69 19.98
N GLU A 273 11.44 -32.48 20.02
CA GLU A 273 11.82 -31.79 21.24
C GLU A 273 10.75 -30.75 21.60
N THR A 274 10.71 -30.30 22.84
CA THR A 274 9.82 -29.20 23.27
C THR A 274 10.54 -27.87 23.18
N ALA A 275 9.88 -26.86 22.60
CA ALA A 275 10.34 -25.47 22.64
C ALA A 275 9.56 -24.67 23.70
N SER A 276 10.08 -23.50 24.08
CA SER A 276 9.43 -22.59 25.01
C SER A 276 9.22 -21.24 24.34
N PHE A 277 7.96 -20.82 24.23
CA PHE A 277 7.57 -19.51 23.76
C PHE A 277 6.30 -19.07 24.50
N ASP A 278 6.26 -17.81 24.94
CA ASP A 278 5.17 -17.32 25.76
C ASP A 278 3.87 -17.23 24.95
N LYS A 279 2.93 -18.12 25.29
CA LYS A 279 1.61 -18.17 24.65
C LYS A 279 0.78 -16.90 24.87
N ASN A 280 1.09 -16.05 25.85
CA ASN A 280 0.38 -14.78 26.02
C ASN A 280 0.61 -13.79 24.86
N ARG A 281 1.66 -14.03 24.05
CA ARG A 281 1.95 -13.26 22.84
C ARG A 281 1.09 -13.69 21.64
N LEU A 282 0.36 -14.81 21.76
CA LEU A 282 -0.44 -15.32 20.64
C LEU A 282 -1.77 -14.56 20.53
N VAL A 283 -2.04 -14.09 19.32
CA VAL A 283 -3.28 -13.41 18.92
C VAL A 283 -3.86 -14.09 17.69
N ALA A 284 -5.18 -14.11 17.53
CA ALA A 284 -5.77 -14.53 16.26
C ALA A 284 -5.26 -13.65 15.10
N GLN A 285 -5.24 -14.20 13.89
CA GLN A 285 -4.93 -13.43 12.68
C GLN A 285 -5.83 -12.19 12.56
N GLU A 286 -5.22 -11.01 12.43
CA GLU A 286 -5.88 -9.70 12.47
C GLU A 286 -5.99 -9.04 11.10
N SER A 287 -5.26 -9.55 10.10
CA SER A 287 -5.22 -9.05 8.72
C SER A 287 -5.54 -10.17 7.72
N GLU A 288 -5.83 -9.76 6.48
CA GLU A 288 -6.09 -10.67 5.37
C GLU A 288 -4.86 -11.56 5.09
N PRO A 289 -5.04 -12.89 4.95
CA PRO A 289 -3.93 -13.80 4.70
C PRO A 289 -3.31 -13.57 3.33
N VAL A 290 -2.02 -13.89 3.21
CA VAL A 290 -1.34 -13.93 1.91
C VAL A 290 -1.85 -15.12 1.10
N LYS A 291 -2.28 -14.88 -0.13
CA LYS A 291 -2.81 -15.89 -1.06
C LYS A 291 -2.28 -15.66 -2.47
N ILE A 292 -2.42 -16.68 -3.33
CA ILE A 292 -2.33 -16.48 -4.77
C ILE A 292 -3.58 -15.71 -5.21
N THR A 293 -3.41 -14.46 -5.60
CA THR A 293 -4.54 -13.61 -6.02
C THR A 293 -4.70 -13.54 -7.53
N LYS A 294 -3.66 -13.86 -8.28
CA LYS A 294 -3.69 -13.93 -9.75
C LYS A 294 -2.68 -14.93 -10.29
N ARG A 295 -2.99 -15.52 -11.44
CA ARG A 295 -2.09 -16.39 -12.21
C ARG A 295 -1.86 -15.76 -13.58
N LEU A 296 -0.61 -15.51 -13.94
CA LEU A 296 -0.22 -14.92 -15.22
C LEU A 296 0.47 -15.99 -16.08
N PRO A 297 -0.01 -16.25 -17.31
CA PRO A 297 0.68 -17.15 -18.22
C PRO A 297 1.99 -16.53 -18.71
N ALA A 298 2.97 -17.37 -19.03
CA ALA A 298 4.15 -16.91 -19.76
C ALA A 298 3.76 -16.39 -21.15
N LEU A 299 4.28 -15.22 -21.54
CA LEU A 299 3.88 -14.55 -22.79
C LEU A 299 4.89 -14.73 -23.91
N GLN A 300 6.18 -14.70 -23.58
CA GLN A 300 7.24 -14.71 -24.58
C GLN A 300 8.46 -15.47 -24.08
N LEU A 301 9.07 -16.27 -24.96
CA LEU A 301 10.40 -16.83 -24.80
C LEU A 301 11.40 -15.96 -25.58
N ILE A 302 12.45 -15.54 -24.91
CA ILE A 302 13.50 -14.65 -25.41
C ILE A 302 14.83 -15.41 -25.32
N THR A 303 15.60 -15.41 -26.39
CA THR A 303 17.02 -15.77 -26.34
C THR A 303 17.82 -14.48 -26.26
N THR A 304 18.48 -14.22 -25.14
CA THR A 304 19.25 -12.99 -24.94
C THR A 304 20.48 -12.95 -25.85
N PRO A 305 21.08 -11.78 -26.11
CA PRO A 305 22.37 -11.71 -26.82
C PRO A 305 23.49 -12.54 -26.18
N LYS A 306 23.45 -12.75 -24.86
CA LYS A 306 24.37 -13.64 -24.12
C LYS A 306 24.01 -15.13 -24.21
N GLY A 307 22.89 -15.48 -24.87
CA GLY A 307 22.45 -16.86 -25.09
C GLY A 307 21.58 -17.43 -23.97
N GLU A 308 21.10 -16.62 -23.04
CA GLU A 308 20.22 -17.05 -21.96
C GLU A 308 18.79 -17.28 -22.48
N CYS A 309 18.11 -18.30 -21.96
CA CYS A 309 16.69 -18.52 -22.23
C CYS A 309 15.84 -17.82 -21.17
N VAL A 310 15.17 -16.74 -21.56
CA VAL A 310 14.40 -15.87 -20.67
C VAL A 310 12.93 -15.89 -21.03
N ILE A 311 12.06 -16.00 -20.03
CA ILE A 311 10.60 -15.90 -20.20
C ILE A 311 10.13 -14.54 -19.67
N ASP A 312 9.30 -13.85 -20.45
CA ASP A 312 8.61 -12.61 -20.05
C ASP A 312 7.14 -12.88 -19.70
N PHE A 313 6.69 -12.42 -18.53
CA PHE A 313 5.30 -12.45 -18.08
C PHE A 313 4.52 -11.15 -18.36
N GLY A 314 5.19 -10.12 -18.88
CA GLY A 314 4.61 -8.83 -19.27
C GLY A 314 4.34 -7.87 -18.11
N GLN A 315 4.59 -8.25 -16.87
CA GLN A 315 4.26 -7.50 -15.66
C GLN A 315 5.29 -7.79 -14.56
N ILE A 316 5.81 -6.75 -13.91
CA ILE A 316 6.56 -6.89 -12.65
C ILE A 316 5.57 -7.26 -11.54
N LEU A 317 5.79 -8.39 -10.87
CA LEU A 317 4.91 -8.96 -9.86
C LEU A 317 5.71 -9.51 -8.68
N THR A 318 5.03 -9.76 -7.56
CA THR A 318 5.57 -10.49 -6.41
C THR A 318 4.95 -11.86 -6.35
N GLY A 319 5.76 -12.90 -6.19
CA GLY A 319 5.29 -14.27 -6.04
C GLY A 319 6.30 -15.31 -6.48
N PHE A 320 5.87 -16.37 -7.16
CA PHE A 320 6.74 -17.43 -7.67
C PHE A 320 6.23 -18.00 -8.99
N VAL A 321 7.01 -18.89 -9.63
CA VAL A 321 6.60 -19.59 -10.85
C VAL A 321 6.17 -21.02 -10.54
N GLU A 322 4.97 -21.39 -10.99
CA GLU A 322 4.54 -22.78 -11.12
C GLU A 322 5.07 -23.35 -12.45
N LEU A 323 5.73 -24.49 -12.37
CA LEU A 323 6.29 -25.24 -13.50
C LEU A 323 5.61 -26.61 -13.64
N ARG A 324 5.08 -26.91 -14.81
CA ARG A 324 4.59 -28.24 -15.21
C ARG A 324 5.65 -28.92 -16.06
N THR A 325 6.19 -30.04 -15.60
CA THR A 325 7.33 -30.67 -16.30
C THR A 325 7.38 -32.18 -16.13
N LYS A 326 8.13 -32.83 -17.02
CA LYS A 326 8.50 -34.25 -16.99
C LYS A 326 10.02 -34.39 -17.21
N GLY A 327 10.80 -33.82 -16.31
CA GLY A 327 12.26 -33.92 -16.36
C GLY A 327 12.74 -35.36 -16.11
N ARG A 328 13.93 -35.70 -16.66
CA ARG A 328 14.63 -36.96 -16.39
C ARG A 328 14.93 -37.07 -14.89
N LYS A 329 14.95 -38.29 -14.35
CA LYS A 329 15.33 -38.51 -12.95
C LYS A 329 16.73 -37.93 -12.67
N GLY A 330 16.85 -37.09 -11.64
CA GLY A 330 18.08 -36.38 -11.28
C GLY A 330 18.39 -35.14 -12.11
N GLN A 331 17.58 -34.80 -13.12
CA GLN A 331 17.70 -33.53 -13.85
C GLN A 331 17.37 -32.37 -12.94
N MET A 332 18.27 -31.40 -12.85
CA MET A 332 18.05 -30.16 -12.12
C MET A 332 17.57 -29.08 -13.08
N ILE A 333 16.43 -28.47 -12.77
CA ILE A 333 15.90 -27.28 -13.42
C ILE A 333 16.14 -26.09 -12.49
N THR A 334 16.72 -25.02 -13.00
CA THR A 334 17.02 -23.79 -12.23
C THR A 334 16.20 -22.64 -12.80
N ILE A 335 15.52 -21.90 -11.92
CA ILE A 335 14.70 -20.73 -12.24
C ILE A 335 15.29 -19.52 -11.52
N ARG A 336 15.83 -18.57 -12.26
CA ARG A 336 16.37 -17.29 -11.73
C ARG A 336 15.39 -16.17 -12.03
N HIS A 337 15.21 -15.23 -11.11
CA HIS A 337 14.21 -14.16 -11.22
C HIS A 337 14.85 -12.78 -11.38
N ALA A 338 14.24 -11.89 -12.18
CA ALA A 338 14.65 -10.48 -12.30
C ALA A 338 13.48 -9.57 -12.70
N GLU A 339 13.55 -8.30 -12.29
CA GLU A 339 12.55 -7.28 -12.65
C GLU A 339 12.70 -6.81 -14.11
N VAL A 340 13.91 -6.84 -14.67
CA VAL A 340 14.25 -6.12 -15.90
C VAL A 340 15.33 -6.83 -16.74
N LEU A 341 15.45 -6.38 -17.99
CA LEU A 341 16.56 -6.69 -18.88
C LEU A 341 17.47 -5.46 -19.03
N ASP A 342 18.77 -5.66 -19.27
CA ASP A 342 19.68 -4.56 -19.59
C ASP A 342 19.36 -3.91 -20.95
N LYS A 343 20.01 -2.78 -21.24
CA LYS A 343 19.76 -2.03 -22.49
C LYS A 343 20.10 -2.83 -23.75
N GLU A 344 20.96 -3.84 -23.65
CA GLU A 344 21.26 -4.80 -24.72
C GLU A 344 20.21 -5.93 -24.82
N GLY A 345 19.33 -6.08 -23.83
CA GLY A 345 18.29 -7.10 -23.76
C GLY A 345 18.73 -8.40 -23.06
N ASN A 346 19.76 -8.37 -22.22
CA ASN A 346 20.17 -9.51 -21.39
C ASN A 346 19.51 -9.49 -20.02
N PHE A 347 19.46 -10.67 -19.38
CA PHE A 347 18.90 -10.81 -18.04
C PHE A 347 19.70 -9.99 -17.01
N TYR A 348 19.02 -9.19 -16.19
CA TYR A 348 19.67 -8.24 -15.28
C TYR A 348 19.28 -8.46 -13.81
N PRO A 349 20.05 -9.24 -13.04
CA PRO A 349 19.76 -9.54 -11.63
C PRO A 349 20.40 -8.55 -10.64
N ASP A 350 21.20 -7.57 -11.08
CA ASP A 350 22.04 -6.79 -10.17
C ASP A 350 21.23 -5.90 -9.20
N THR A 351 19.97 -5.56 -9.53
CA THR A 351 19.06 -4.83 -8.62
C THR A 351 18.66 -5.64 -7.38
N LEU A 352 18.94 -6.95 -7.36
CA LEU A 352 18.68 -7.84 -6.23
C LEU A 352 19.74 -7.75 -5.11
N ARG A 353 20.90 -7.14 -5.39
CA ARG A 353 22.07 -7.09 -4.49
C ARG A 353 22.48 -8.50 -4.01
N GLN A 354 22.37 -8.83 -2.73
CA GLN A 354 22.76 -10.13 -2.19
C GLN A 354 21.60 -11.15 -2.19
N ALA A 355 20.37 -10.74 -2.53
CA ALA A 355 19.29 -11.70 -2.71
C ALA A 355 19.56 -12.54 -3.96
N VAL A 356 19.63 -13.86 -3.80
CA VAL A 356 19.95 -14.78 -4.90
C VAL A 356 18.72 -15.01 -5.78
N SER A 357 17.53 -15.17 -5.18
CA SER A 357 16.25 -15.36 -5.88
C SER A 357 16.25 -16.51 -6.91
N ILE A 358 16.75 -17.70 -6.51
CA ILE A 358 16.86 -18.88 -7.38
C ILE A 358 16.12 -20.08 -6.81
N ASP A 359 15.16 -20.59 -7.58
CA ASP A 359 14.48 -21.83 -7.27
C ASP A 359 15.06 -23.00 -8.08
N ARG A 360 15.13 -24.18 -7.47
CA ARG A 360 15.69 -25.39 -8.08
C ARG A 360 14.78 -26.59 -7.88
N LEU A 361 14.51 -27.32 -8.95
CA LEU A 361 13.79 -28.60 -8.93
C LEU A 361 14.72 -29.73 -9.38
N ILE A 362 14.90 -30.75 -8.55
CA ILE A 362 15.52 -32.02 -8.95
C ILE A 362 14.39 -32.99 -9.31
N CYS A 363 14.33 -33.39 -10.58
CA CYS A 363 13.21 -34.14 -11.15
C CYS A 363 13.25 -35.64 -10.83
N ASN A 364 12.09 -36.28 -10.65
CA ASN A 364 11.98 -37.70 -10.31
C ASN A 364 11.73 -38.62 -11.51
N GLY A 365 11.63 -38.08 -12.73
CA GLY A 365 11.32 -38.85 -13.94
C GLY A 365 9.83 -38.97 -14.26
N LYS A 366 8.92 -38.38 -13.46
CA LYS A 366 7.47 -38.42 -13.66
C LYS A 366 6.93 -37.03 -14.00
N ASP A 367 5.70 -37.00 -14.50
CA ASP A 367 4.95 -35.76 -14.67
C ASP A 367 4.70 -35.14 -13.30
N GLN A 368 5.05 -33.86 -13.14
CA GLN A 368 4.94 -33.16 -11.86
C GLN A 368 4.70 -31.66 -12.04
N ILE A 369 4.06 -31.10 -11.02
CA ILE A 369 3.90 -29.65 -10.85
C ILE A 369 4.84 -29.24 -9.72
N PHE A 370 5.69 -28.26 -9.99
CA PHE A 370 6.60 -27.67 -9.03
C PHE A 370 6.24 -26.21 -8.81
N HIS A 371 6.27 -25.80 -7.54
CA HIS A 371 6.38 -24.40 -7.13
C HIS A 371 7.09 -24.37 -5.77
N PRO A 372 7.75 -23.27 -5.40
CA PRO A 372 8.28 -23.10 -4.05
C PRO A 372 7.16 -22.97 -3.02
N HIS A 373 7.48 -23.19 -1.74
CA HIS A 373 6.53 -23.18 -0.62
C HIS A 373 6.81 -22.03 0.35
N PHE A 374 8.07 -21.75 0.66
CA PHE A 374 8.46 -20.78 1.69
C PHE A 374 9.40 -19.68 1.19
N THR A 375 9.29 -19.32 -0.09
CA THR A 375 10.01 -18.19 -0.70
C THR A 375 9.14 -17.47 -1.74
N PHE A 376 9.46 -16.21 -2.00
CA PHE A 376 8.82 -15.38 -3.03
C PHE A 376 9.85 -14.41 -3.62
N HIS A 377 9.57 -13.92 -4.82
CA HIS A 377 10.45 -13.06 -5.60
C HIS A 377 9.66 -11.89 -6.21
N GLY A 378 10.30 -10.73 -6.38
CA GLY A 378 9.81 -9.65 -7.22
C GLY A 378 10.43 -9.75 -8.62
N PHE A 379 9.61 -9.98 -9.67
CA PHE A 379 10.13 -10.23 -11.01
C PHE A 379 9.11 -9.97 -12.12
N ARG A 380 9.62 -9.78 -13.34
CA ARG A 380 8.86 -9.89 -14.59
C ARG A 380 9.43 -10.97 -15.49
N TYR A 381 10.74 -11.20 -15.38
CA TYR A 381 11.49 -12.12 -16.21
C TYR A 381 12.01 -13.27 -15.37
N ILE A 382 12.05 -14.46 -15.96
CA ILE A 382 12.80 -15.58 -15.42
C ILE A 382 13.82 -16.09 -16.43
N ALA A 383 15.02 -16.44 -15.99
CA ALA A 383 15.97 -17.21 -16.78
C ALA A 383 15.88 -18.69 -16.38
N ILE A 384 15.73 -19.56 -17.38
CA ILE A 384 15.55 -21.00 -17.21
C ILE A 384 16.80 -21.74 -17.67
N GLU A 385 17.29 -22.64 -16.81
CA GLU A 385 18.41 -23.53 -17.11
C GLU A 385 18.02 -24.99 -16.83
N GLY A 386 18.68 -25.92 -17.53
CA GLY A 386 18.48 -27.35 -17.32
C GLY A 386 17.21 -27.90 -17.95
N VAL A 387 16.59 -27.21 -18.92
CA VAL A 387 15.44 -27.67 -19.72
C VAL A 387 15.84 -27.71 -21.19
N ASP A 388 15.67 -28.86 -21.84
CA ASP A 388 16.11 -29.05 -23.24
C ASP A 388 15.18 -28.34 -24.24
N GLU A 389 13.86 -28.39 -24.01
CA GLU A 389 12.83 -27.75 -24.85
C GLU A 389 11.82 -27.02 -23.95
N ILE A 390 11.77 -25.69 -24.06
CA ILE A 390 10.90 -24.82 -23.25
C ILE A 390 9.59 -24.58 -23.99
N GLN A 391 8.47 -24.90 -23.34
CA GLN A 391 7.13 -24.55 -23.80
C GLN A 391 6.50 -23.54 -22.83
N LEU A 392 5.94 -22.45 -23.35
CA LEU A 392 5.43 -21.36 -22.51
C LEU A 392 4.28 -21.80 -21.58
N ASP A 393 3.43 -22.72 -22.02
CA ASP A 393 2.30 -23.25 -21.23
C ASP A 393 2.72 -24.11 -20.03
N GLN A 394 4.00 -24.46 -19.92
CA GLN A 394 4.58 -25.10 -18.75
C GLN A 394 4.75 -24.13 -17.57
N PHE A 395 4.76 -22.81 -17.82
CA PHE A 395 5.12 -21.79 -16.83
C PHE A 395 3.93 -20.87 -16.53
N THR A 396 3.66 -20.68 -15.26
CA THR A 396 2.65 -19.72 -14.77
C THR A 396 3.22 -18.94 -13.59
N ALA A 397 3.25 -17.62 -13.67
CA ALA A 397 3.59 -16.79 -12.52
C ALA A 397 2.37 -16.68 -11.58
N CYS A 398 2.56 -17.06 -10.33
CA CYS A 398 1.57 -17.01 -9.26
C CYS A 398 1.80 -15.75 -8.43
N VAL A 399 0.93 -14.76 -8.58
CA VAL A 399 1.01 -13.47 -7.87
C VAL A 399 0.54 -13.64 -6.44
N LEU A 400 1.37 -13.23 -5.48
CA LEU A 400 1.14 -13.33 -4.05
C LEU A 400 1.03 -11.94 -3.42
N HIS A 401 -0.03 -11.73 -2.65
CA HIS A 401 -0.16 -10.61 -1.71
C HIS A 401 -1.23 -10.95 -0.65
N SER A 402 -1.30 -10.17 0.42
CA SER A 402 -2.43 -10.20 1.36
C SER A 402 -3.73 -10.05 0.57
N SER A 403 -4.73 -10.89 0.82
CA SER A 403 -5.95 -11.02 0.00
C SER A 403 -6.94 -9.84 0.19
N LEU A 404 -6.45 -8.62 -0.01
CA LEU A 404 -7.17 -7.36 0.12
C LEU A 404 -8.20 -7.21 -0.99
N GLU A 405 -9.37 -6.70 -0.62
CA GLU A 405 -10.48 -6.43 -1.55
C GLU A 405 -10.21 -5.13 -2.32
N GLU A 406 -10.37 -5.14 -3.64
CA GLU A 406 -10.26 -3.93 -4.46
C GLU A 406 -11.44 -3.00 -4.21
N THR A 407 -11.16 -1.74 -3.89
CA THR A 407 -12.19 -0.73 -3.58
C THR A 407 -12.17 0.46 -4.53
N GLY A 408 -11.14 0.61 -5.36
CA GLY A 408 -10.97 1.78 -6.22
C GLY A 408 -10.84 1.42 -7.68
N ASN A 409 -11.58 2.13 -8.53
CA ASN A 409 -11.38 2.12 -9.98
C ASN A 409 -11.20 3.55 -10.49
N PHE A 410 -10.25 3.75 -11.40
CA PHE A 410 -9.96 5.05 -11.98
C PHE A 410 -9.49 4.92 -13.42
N VAL A 411 -10.26 5.50 -14.35
CA VAL A 411 -9.97 5.48 -15.79
C VAL A 411 -10.11 6.89 -16.35
N THR A 412 -9.21 7.27 -17.25
CA THR A 412 -9.21 8.58 -17.91
C THR A 412 -9.19 8.45 -19.43
N SER A 413 -9.33 9.57 -20.12
CA SER A 413 -9.10 9.64 -21.57
C SER A 413 -7.62 9.47 -21.98
N ASN A 414 -6.67 9.54 -21.04
CA ASN A 414 -5.24 9.44 -21.32
C ASN A 414 -4.71 8.03 -20.97
N ALA A 415 -4.27 7.29 -21.99
CA ALA A 415 -3.82 5.91 -21.83
C ALA A 415 -2.57 5.78 -20.94
N MET A 416 -1.66 6.76 -20.93
CA MET A 416 -0.47 6.73 -20.08
C MET A 416 -0.83 6.94 -18.61
N VAL A 417 -1.84 7.78 -18.32
CA VAL A 417 -2.37 7.94 -16.97
C VAL A 417 -3.08 6.67 -16.49
N ASN A 418 -3.78 5.97 -17.39
CA ASN A 418 -4.40 4.69 -17.06
C ASN A 418 -3.33 3.62 -16.79
N GLN A 419 -2.23 3.61 -17.55
CA GLN A 419 -1.09 2.76 -17.28
C GLN A 419 -0.40 3.13 -15.96
N LEU A 420 -0.26 4.42 -15.63
CA LEU A 420 0.24 4.86 -14.33
C LEU A 420 -0.62 4.34 -13.19
N GLN A 421 -1.95 4.45 -13.28
CA GLN A 421 -2.86 3.89 -12.27
C GLN A 421 -2.69 2.37 -12.13
N SER A 422 -2.56 1.65 -13.24
CA SER A 422 -2.24 0.22 -13.22
C SER A 422 -0.91 -0.05 -12.50
N ASN A 423 0.13 0.72 -12.79
CA ASN A 423 1.44 0.60 -12.16
C ASN A 423 1.37 0.82 -10.64
N ILE A 424 0.59 1.82 -10.20
CA ILE A 424 0.34 2.10 -8.78
C ILE A 424 -0.31 0.89 -8.10
N GLN A 425 -1.37 0.33 -8.70
CA GLN A 425 -2.07 -0.83 -8.14
C GLN A 425 -1.18 -2.08 -8.10
N TRP A 426 -0.34 -2.30 -9.12
CA TRP A 426 0.61 -3.41 -9.13
C TRP A 426 1.72 -3.25 -8.12
N SER A 427 2.22 -2.03 -7.88
CA SER A 427 3.20 -1.79 -6.82
C SER A 427 2.65 -1.94 -5.42
N GLN A 428 1.38 -1.57 -5.20
CA GLN A 428 0.68 -1.88 -3.96
C GLN A 428 0.56 -3.39 -3.75
N ARG A 429 0.05 -4.13 -4.75
CA ARG A 429 -0.02 -5.60 -4.69
C ARG A 429 1.34 -6.20 -4.36
N GLY A 430 2.37 -5.78 -5.08
CA GLY A 430 3.71 -6.34 -4.94
C GLY A 430 4.29 -6.22 -3.54
N ASN A 431 3.90 -5.19 -2.80
CA ASN A 431 4.49 -4.87 -1.51
C ASN A 431 3.55 -4.99 -0.31
N PHE A 432 2.31 -5.47 -0.50
CA PHE A 432 1.37 -5.72 0.60
C PHE A 432 1.33 -7.22 0.88
N LEU A 433 2.47 -7.77 1.32
CA LEU A 433 2.64 -9.18 1.68
C LEU A 433 2.80 -9.27 3.21
N ASP A 434 1.68 -9.36 3.92
CA ASP A 434 1.54 -9.32 5.39
C ASP A 434 1.97 -8.01 6.09
N ILE A 435 2.97 -7.31 5.56
CA ILE A 435 3.42 -5.97 5.95
C ILE A 435 3.59 -5.08 4.70
N PRO A 436 3.55 -3.73 4.81
CA PRO A 436 3.78 -2.82 3.69
C PRO A 436 5.28 -2.69 3.41
N THR A 437 5.85 -3.60 2.62
CA THR A 437 7.29 -3.61 2.31
C THR A 437 7.70 -2.42 1.44
N ASP A 438 8.96 -2.01 1.47
CA ASP A 438 9.49 -1.01 0.54
C ASP A 438 9.54 -1.52 -0.90
N CYS A 439 10.15 -2.69 -1.08
CA CYS A 439 10.26 -3.39 -2.35
C CYS A 439 10.20 -4.92 -2.14
N PRO A 440 9.82 -5.73 -3.15
CA PRO A 440 9.61 -7.16 -2.95
C PRO A 440 10.72 -8.08 -3.49
N GLN A 441 11.77 -7.53 -4.12
CA GLN A 441 12.76 -8.31 -4.87
C GLN A 441 14.11 -8.48 -4.16
N ARG A 442 14.70 -7.40 -3.64
CA ARG A 442 16.09 -7.40 -3.14
C ARG A 442 16.19 -7.86 -1.69
N ASP A 443 17.40 -7.85 -1.16
CA ASP A 443 17.76 -8.15 0.22
C ASP A 443 17.31 -7.05 1.22
N GLU A 444 16.03 -6.68 1.19
CA GLU A 444 15.45 -5.62 2.02
C GLU A 444 14.04 -5.98 2.47
N ARG A 445 12.99 -5.73 1.65
CA ARG A 445 11.59 -6.17 1.88
C ARG A 445 11.10 -5.85 3.29
N LEU A 446 11.45 -4.68 3.81
CA LEU A 446 11.17 -4.26 5.18
C LEU A 446 9.96 -3.33 5.20
N GLY A 447 9.21 -3.34 6.31
CA GLY A 447 8.06 -2.46 6.49
C GLY A 447 8.47 -1.02 6.80
N TRP A 448 9.10 -0.34 5.83
CA TRP A 448 9.58 1.02 5.97
C TRP A 448 8.44 2.01 6.25
N THR A 449 8.56 2.72 7.36
CA THR A 449 7.46 3.53 7.91
C THR A 449 7.16 4.76 7.06
N GLY A 450 8.18 5.42 6.51
CA GLY A 450 8.03 6.57 5.63
C GLY A 450 7.28 6.25 4.35
N ASP A 451 7.67 5.16 3.69
CA ASP A 451 7.02 4.62 2.50
C ASP A 451 5.54 4.31 2.76
N ALA A 452 5.26 3.50 3.79
CA ALA A 452 3.91 3.10 4.14
C ALA A 452 3.02 4.32 4.42
N GLN A 453 3.56 5.32 5.13
CA GLN A 453 2.85 6.55 5.45
C GLN A 453 2.46 7.34 4.22
N VAL A 454 3.42 7.66 3.34
CA VAL A 454 3.16 8.54 2.19
C VAL A 454 2.20 7.90 1.18
N PHE A 455 2.12 6.58 1.18
CA PHE A 455 1.25 5.83 0.28
C PHE A 455 -0.11 5.44 0.90
N ALA A 456 -0.29 5.52 2.22
CA ALA A 456 -1.48 5.02 2.91
C ALA A 456 -2.81 5.53 2.35
N GLY A 457 -2.88 6.82 1.96
CA GLY A 457 -4.08 7.42 1.38
C GLY A 457 -4.42 6.84 0.00
N THR A 458 -3.41 6.65 -0.85
CA THR A 458 -3.59 5.98 -2.15
C THR A 458 -3.95 4.50 -1.98
N ALA A 459 -3.29 3.82 -1.04
CA ALA A 459 -3.54 2.42 -0.75
C ALA A 459 -5.00 2.17 -0.37
N ALA A 460 -5.56 3.05 0.45
CA ALA A 460 -6.94 2.96 0.94
C ALA A 460 -8.00 3.31 -0.09
N PHE A 461 -7.66 4.03 -1.16
CA PHE A 461 -8.54 4.15 -2.33
C PHE A 461 -8.55 2.86 -3.13
N ASN A 462 -7.37 2.32 -3.47
CA ASN A 462 -7.24 1.17 -4.35
C ASN A 462 -7.81 -0.13 -3.74
N MET A 463 -7.56 -0.37 -2.46
CA MET A 463 -7.95 -1.59 -1.76
C MET A 463 -8.43 -1.31 -0.34
N ASN A 464 -9.24 -2.21 0.21
CA ASN A 464 -9.55 -2.21 1.63
C ASN A 464 -8.32 -2.64 2.44
N VAL A 465 -7.69 -1.69 3.12
CA VAL A 465 -6.46 -1.86 3.91
C VAL A 465 -6.69 -1.67 5.41
N ALA A 466 -7.95 -1.63 5.87
CA ALA A 466 -8.29 -1.33 7.26
C ALA A 466 -7.69 -2.35 8.25
N SER A 467 -7.90 -3.66 8.01
CA SER A 467 -7.37 -4.74 8.85
C SER A 467 -5.85 -4.85 8.71
N PHE A 468 -5.33 -4.71 7.49
CA PHE A 468 -3.91 -4.71 7.19
C PHE A 468 -3.12 -3.66 8.00
N PHE A 469 -3.52 -2.39 7.92
CA PHE A 469 -2.85 -1.33 8.69
C PHE A 469 -3.15 -1.40 10.17
N LYS A 470 -4.33 -1.88 10.60
CA LYS A 470 -4.62 -2.14 12.02
C LYS A 470 -3.61 -3.14 12.62
N LYS A 471 -3.34 -4.25 11.92
CA LYS A 471 -2.34 -5.25 12.33
C LYS A 471 -0.94 -4.62 12.39
N TRP A 472 -0.52 -3.96 11.31
CA TRP A 472 0.82 -3.36 11.23
C TRP A 472 1.04 -2.25 12.26
N LEU A 473 0.03 -1.41 12.55
CA LEU A 473 0.12 -0.37 13.57
C LEU A 473 0.23 -0.94 14.99
N ARG A 474 -0.35 -2.11 15.26
CA ARG A 474 -0.13 -2.79 16.55
C ARG A 474 1.28 -3.38 16.65
N ASP A 475 1.89 -3.80 15.54
CA ASP A 475 3.32 -4.14 15.51
C ASP A 475 4.18 -2.90 15.76
N LEU A 476 3.87 -1.77 15.10
CA LEU A 476 4.55 -0.49 15.29
C LEU A 476 4.51 -0.03 16.75
N ALA A 477 3.32 -0.01 17.35
CA ALA A 477 3.15 0.41 18.74
C ALA A 477 3.90 -0.50 19.73
N SER A 478 4.08 -1.79 19.39
CA SER A 478 4.82 -2.75 20.24
C SER A 478 6.34 -2.53 20.21
N GLU A 479 6.87 -1.87 19.20
CA GLU A 479 8.31 -1.63 19.03
C GLU A 479 8.74 -0.19 19.31
N GLN A 480 7.78 0.72 19.48
CA GLN A 480 8.05 2.09 19.88
C GLN A 480 8.54 2.15 21.33
N THR A 481 9.60 2.94 21.56
CA THR A 481 10.17 3.13 22.90
C THR A 481 10.36 4.62 23.23
N GLU A 482 10.43 4.97 24.52
CA GLU A 482 10.73 6.35 24.93
C GLU A 482 12.17 6.77 24.61
N GLU A 483 13.10 5.81 24.60
CA GLU A 483 14.53 6.05 24.37
C GLU A 483 14.85 6.24 22.89
N TYR A 484 14.26 5.43 22.01
CA TYR A 484 14.59 5.43 20.57
C TYR A 484 13.45 5.94 19.68
N GLY A 485 12.23 6.12 20.22
CA GLY A 485 11.08 6.56 19.46
C GLY A 485 10.49 5.44 18.62
N VAL A 486 9.89 5.79 17.48
CA VAL A 486 9.32 4.83 16.53
C VAL A 486 10.43 4.38 15.56
N PRO A 487 10.69 3.07 15.41
CA PRO A 487 11.67 2.56 14.45
C PRO A 487 11.39 2.94 12.99
N HIS A 488 12.43 2.88 12.15
CA HIS A 488 12.32 3.23 10.72
C HIS A 488 11.66 2.14 9.88
N VAL A 489 11.71 0.88 10.35
CA VAL A 489 11.06 -0.28 9.74
C VAL A 489 10.32 -1.06 10.81
N ILE A 490 9.15 -1.59 10.46
CA ILE A 490 8.29 -2.40 11.34
C ILE A 490 7.88 -3.70 10.61
N PRO A 491 8.20 -4.89 11.14
CA PRO A 491 8.99 -5.15 12.35
C PRO A 491 10.47 -4.72 12.28
N ASN A 492 11.04 -4.33 13.41
CA ASN A 492 12.38 -3.76 13.52
C ASN A 492 13.46 -4.83 13.67
N ILE A 493 14.26 -4.99 12.61
CA ILE A 493 15.45 -5.87 12.58
C ILE A 493 16.76 -5.07 12.49
N LEU A 494 16.68 -3.75 12.51
CA LEU A 494 17.82 -2.86 12.28
C LEU A 494 18.48 -2.41 13.60
N GLY A 495 17.97 -2.90 14.74
CA GLY A 495 18.45 -2.56 16.07
C GLY A 495 17.94 -1.21 16.54
N ASN A 496 18.62 -0.66 17.55
CA ASN A 496 18.24 0.61 18.17
C ASN A 496 18.66 1.78 17.27
N GLN A 497 17.67 2.55 16.80
CA GLN A 497 17.87 3.73 15.96
C GLN A 497 16.99 4.87 16.50
N GLU A 498 17.52 6.09 16.55
CA GLU A 498 16.70 7.26 16.87
C GLU A 498 15.63 7.47 15.79
N GLY A 499 14.38 7.71 16.20
CA GLY A 499 13.29 8.02 15.28
C GLY A 499 13.61 9.21 14.38
N ALA A 500 13.09 9.18 13.15
CA ALA A 500 13.36 10.16 12.10
C ALA A 500 12.04 10.72 11.56
N ALA A 501 12.01 12.03 11.30
CA ALA A 501 10.83 12.69 10.77
C ALA A 501 10.45 12.15 9.39
N ALA A 502 9.17 12.24 9.04
CA ALA A 502 8.51 11.63 7.90
C ALA A 502 8.46 10.10 7.91
N TRP A 503 9.39 9.40 8.56
CA TRP A 503 9.35 7.95 8.74
C TRP A 503 8.54 7.59 9.99
N SER A 504 9.06 7.97 11.14
CA SER A 504 8.48 7.68 12.46
C SER A 504 7.11 8.33 12.67
N ASP A 505 6.79 9.39 11.91
CA ASP A 505 5.46 10.02 11.88
C ASP A 505 4.34 9.09 11.38
N ALA A 506 4.68 7.93 10.82
CA ALA A 506 3.72 6.89 10.46
C ALA A 506 2.84 6.47 11.65
N ALA A 507 3.38 6.56 12.87
CA ALA A 507 2.66 6.33 14.12
C ALA A 507 1.43 7.24 14.30
N VAL A 508 1.43 8.42 13.67
CA VAL A 508 0.38 9.43 13.76
C VAL A 508 -0.42 9.52 12.46
N ILE A 509 0.26 9.57 11.32
CA ILE A 509 -0.37 9.85 10.03
C ILE A 509 -1.16 8.65 9.51
N VAL A 510 -0.63 7.43 9.60
CA VAL A 510 -1.35 6.23 9.13
C VAL A 510 -2.66 6.01 9.89
N PRO A 511 -2.72 6.01 11.25
CA PRO A 511 -4.00 5.84 11.95
C PRO A 511 -4.98 6.98 11.64
N TRP A 512 -4.51 8.21 11.46
CA TRP A 512 -5.36 9.33 11.03
C TRP A 512 -5.97 9.12 9.64
N VAL A 513 -5.17 8.67 8.66
CA VAL A 513 -5.64 8.36 7.31
C VAL A 513 -6.66 7.21 7.33
N MET A 514 -6.38 6.15 8.09
CA MET A 514 -7.33 5.03 8.25
C MET A 514 -8.66 5.50 8.89
N TYR A 515 -8.61 6.36 9.90
CA TYR A 515 -9.81 6.96 10.47
C TYR A 515 -10.57 7.81 9.44
N GLN A 516 -9.88 8.70 8.72
CA GLN A 516 -10.50 9.53 7.68
C GLN A 516 -11.23 8.68 6.63
N THR A 517 -10.63 7.57 6.21
CA THR A 517 -11.18 6.71 5.15
C THR A 517 -12.28 5.76 5.64
N TYR A 518 -12.14 5.16 6.82
CA TYR A 518 -13.03 4.09 7.29
C TYR A 518 -13.94 4.49 8.46
N GLY A 519 -13.72 5.64 9.10
CA GLY A 519 -14.47 6.09 10.27
C GLY A 519 -14.14 5.34 11.56
N ASP A 520 -13.01 4.62 11.61
CA ASP A 520 -12.67 3.74 12.73
C ASP A 520 -12.10 4.49 13.95
N LEU A 521 -12.99 4.95 14.84
CA LEU A 521 -12.60 5.58 16.11
C LEU A 521 -11.92 4.61 17.09
N ARG A 522 -12.15 3.28 16.97
CA ARG A 522 -11.49 2.30 17.85
C ARG A 522 -10.01 2.22 17.51
N LEU A 523 -9.64 2.27 16.22
CA LEU A 523 -8.25 2.29 15.80
C LEU A 523 -7.51 3.49 16.40
N LEU A 524 -8.08 4.70 16.32
CA LEU A 524 -7.49 5.88 16.96
C LEU A 524 -7.33 5.69 18.47
N ARG A 525 -8.32 5.11 19.14
CA ARG A 525 -8.25 4.84 20.59
C ARG A 525 -7.15 3.86 20.95
N GLU A 526 -6.98 2.80 20.16
CA GLU A 526 -5.93 1.79 20.35
C GLU A 526 -4.53 2.35 20.09
N GLN A 527 -4.39 3.27 19.13
CA GLN A 527 -3.10 3.83 18.72
C GLN A 527 -2.73 5.13 19.44
N TYR A 528 -3.66 5.73 20.20
CA TYR A 528 -3.47 7.05 20.78
C TYR A 528 -2.21 7.17 21.65
N ASP A 529 -1.89 6.16 22.44
CA ASP A 529 -0.71 6.21 23.31
C ASP A 529 0.59 6.16 22.49
N SER A 530 0.62 5.44 21.36
CA SER A 530 1.73 5.45 20.40
C SER A 530 1.86 6.81 19.72
N MET A 531 0.74 7.37 19.23
CA MET A 531 0.68 8.71 18.62
C MET A 531 1.22 9.77 19.57
N LYS A 532 0.76 9.75 20.83
CA LYS A 532 1.18 10.65 21.90
C LYS A 532 2.66 10.47 22.23
N GLY A 533 3.10 9.22 22.40
CA GLY A 533 4.48 8.88 22.72
C GLY A 533 5.46 9.37 21.65
N TRP A 534 5.05 9.44 20.39
CA TRP A 534 5.89 9.98 19.31
C TRP A 534 6.09 11.49 19.46
N ILE A 535 5.02 12.24 19.71
CA ILE A 535 5.11 13.69 19.94
C ILE A 535 5.91 14.01 21.20
N ASP A 536 5.69 13.25 22.27
CA ASP A 536 6.43 13.42 23.52
C ASP A 536 7.93 13.07 23.34
N TYR A 537 8.27 12.05 22.54
CA TYR A 537 9.64 11.71 22.15
C TYR A 537 10.36 12.86 21.44
N ILE A 538 9.70 13.49 20.46
CA ILE A 538 10.25 14.65 19.74
C ILE A 538 10.41 15.82 20.71
N THR A 539 9.37 16.12 21.48
CA THR A 539 9.33 17.27 22.42
C THR A 539 10.51 17.21 23.41
N ALA A 540 10.83 16.02 23.91
CA ALA A 540 11.94 15.80 24.83
C ALA A 540 13.33 16.07 24.23
N ARG A 541 13.43 16.16 22.90
CA ARG A 541 14.66 16.40 22.13
C ARG A 541 14.72 17.78 21.49
N CYS A 542 13.68 18.59 21.69
CA CYS A 542 13.65 19.97 21.20
C CYS A 542 14.65 20.86 21.97
N GLY A 543 15.24 21.82 21.25
CA GLY A 543 16.06 22.87 21.86
C GLY A 543 15.23 23.90 22.63
N ALA A 544 15.90 24.89 23.21
CA ALA A 544 15.23 25.98 23.94
C ALA A 544 14.29 26.83 23.07
N ASN A 545 14.46 26.78 21.74
CA ASN A 545 13.57 27.41 20.76
C ASN A 545 12.28 26.58 20.48
N GLY A 546 12.14 25.40 21.08
CA GLY A 546 10.99 24.51 20.88
C GLY A 546 11.02 23.71 19.57
N LEU A 547 12.16 23.68 18.86
CA LEU A 547 12.32 22.96 17.60
C LEU A 547 13.21 21.73 17.76
N TRP A 548 12.91 20.68 17.01
CA TRP A 548 13.71 19.47 16.90
C TRP A 548 14.81 19.66 15.84
N GLN A 549 16.05 19.85 16.30
CA GLN A 549 17.21 20.18 15.46
C GLN A 549 18.41 19.27 15.77
N THR A 550 18.13 18.03 16.17
CA THR A 550 19.10 17.03 16.61
C THR A 550 18.75 15.65 16.06
N GLY A 551 19.67 14.71 16.16
CA GLY A 551 19.49 13.34 15.70
C GLY A 551 19.59 13.19 14.18
N TYR A 552 19.51 11.95 13.72
CA TYR A 552 19.56 11.63 12.30
C TYR A 552 18.24 11.92 11.59
N GLN A 553 18.30 12.44 10.37
CA GLN A 553 17.14 12.71 9.51
C GLN A 553 17.44 12.30 8.08
N TYR A 554 16.51 11.60 7.43
CA TYR A 554 16.62 11.26 5.99
C TYR A 554 16.47 12.48 5.08
N GLY A 555 15.68 13.48 5.52
CA GLY A 555 15.28 14.62 4.71
C GLY A 555 14.35 14.23 3.56
N ASP A 556 14.36 15.03 2.50
CA ASP A 556 13.61 14.71 1.28
C ASP A 556 14.36 13.66 0.44
N TRP A 557 14.25 12.40 0.86
CA TRP A 557 14.96 11.27 0.27
C TRP A 557 14.69 11.12 -1.23
N LEU A 558 15.75 10.94 -2.01
CA LEU A 558 15.76 10.86 -3.47
C LEU A 558 15.23 12.13 -4.18
N GLY A 559 15.30 13.28 -3.52
CA GLY A 559 15.13 14.60 -4.16
C GLY A 559 16.20 14.88 -5.20
N LEU A 560 15.82 15.58 -6.26
CA LEU A 560 16.67 15.91 -7.42
C LEU A 560 17.15 17.37 -7.42
N ASP A 561 16.96 18.06 -6.30
CA ASP A 561 17.25 19.49 -6.11
C ASP A 561 18.67 19.77 -5.58
N LYS A 562 19.51 18.73 -5.47
CA LYS A 562 20.90 18.81 -5.05
C LYS A 562 21.84 18.46 -6.21
N GLU A 563 22.94 19.20 -6.38
CA GLU A 563 23.95 18.89 -7.40
C GLU A 563 24.59 17.51 -7.13
N GLU A 564 24.81 16.72 -8.19
CA GLU A 564 25.37 15.35 -8.18
C GLU A 564 26.86 15.27 -7.76
N ILE A 565 27.31 16.10 -6.81
CA ILE A 565 28.70 16.15 -6.34
C ILE A 565 28.94 15.15 -5.19
N SER A 566 27.89 14.46 -4.71
CA SER A 566 27.99 13.51 -3.59
C SER A 566 27.09 12.29 -3.78
N ASN A 567 27.48 11.15 -3.20
CA ASN A 567 26.64 9.95 -3.07
C ASN A 567 25.48 10.14 -2.05
N GLU A 568 25.23 11.37 -1.59
CA GLU A 568 24.16 11.67 -0.65
C GLU A 568 22.81 11.61 -1.37
N ARG A 569 21.89 10.82 -0.82
CA ARG A 569 20.55 10.56 -1.37
C ARG A 569 19.50 11.53 -0.81
N THR A 570 19.92 12.48 0.02
CA THR A 570 19.06 13.48 0.64
C THR A 570 18.99 14.72 -0.25
N GLY A 571 17.77 15.18 -0.55
CA GLY A 571 17.53 16.43 -1.29
C GLY A 571 18.09 17.67 -0.59
N ALA A 572 18.04 18.81 -1.28
CA ALA A 572 18.61 20.08 -0.81
C ALA A 572 17.75 20.80 0.25
N THR A 573 16.57 20.28 0.54
CA THR A 573 15.71 20.82 1.61
C THR A 573 16.36 20.59 2.98
N ASP A 574 16.44 21.63 3.80
CA ASP A 574 16.98 21.51 5.15
C ASP A 574 16.27 20.40 5.94
N VAL A 575 17.05 19.46 6.47
CA VAL A 575 16.50 18.25 7.09
C VAL A 575 15.73 18.55 8.38
N TYR A 576 16.08 19.62 9.09
CA TYR A 576 15.37 20.04 10.29
C TYR A 576 14.16 20.91 9.99
N LEU A 577 14.13 21.61 8.85
CA LEU A 577 12.90 22.20 8.32
C LEU A 577 11.88 21.08 8.07
N VAL A 578 12.28 19.99 7.40
CA VAL A 578 11.42 18.81 7.23
C VAL A 578 10.97 18.26 8.59
N ALA A 579 11.91 18.08 9.52
CA ALA A 579 11.60 17.53 10.83
C ALA A 579 10.58 18.35 11.61
N ASN A 580 10.72 19.67 11.63
CA ASN A 580 9.81 20.55 12.34
C ASN A 580 8.48 20.75 11.61
N ALA A 581 8.45 20.62 10.29
CA ALA A 581 7.21 20.62 9.53
C ALA A 581 6.33 19.40 9.86
N TYR A 582 6.94 18.21 9.92
CA TYR A 582 6.24 16.98 10.33
C TYR A 582 5.89 17.01 11.82
N TYR A 583 6.78 17.50 12.68
CA TYR A 583 6.48 17.65 14.11
C TYR A 583 5.23 18.51 14.34
N ALA A 584 5.12 19.65 13.64
CA ALA A 584 3.92 20.49 13.68
C ALA A 584 2.68 19.74 13.17
N TYR A 585 2.78 19.11 12.00
CA TYR A 585 1.66 18.42 11.38
C TYR A 585 1.16 17.25 12.25
N SER A 586 2.05 16.36 12.69
CA SER A 586 1.72 15.25 13.58
C SER A 586 1.15 15.74 14.92
N THR A 587 1.66 16.84 15.49
CA THR A 587 1.09 17.43 16.72
C THR A 587 -0.35 17.92 16.50
N GLU A 588 -0.65 18.53 15.34
CA GLU A 588 -2.01 18.93 14.97
C GLU A 588 -2.96 17.72 14.89
N LEU A 589 -2.49 16.61 14.31
CA LEU A 589 -3.28 15.38 14.20
C LEU A 589 -3.51 14.71 15.56
N VAL A 590 -2.53 14.73 16.46
CA VAL A 590 -2.70 14.25 17.85
C VAL A 590 -3.70 15.12 18.60
N ALA A 591 -3.65 16.44 18.46
CA ALA A 591 -4.63 17.34 19.05
C ALA A 591 -6.07 17.06 18.56
N LYS A 592 -6.25 16.90 17.24
CA LYS A 592 -7.53 16.51 16.63
C LYS A 592 -8.01 15.16 17.16
N THR A 593 -7.11 14.19 17.26
CA THR A 593 -7.42 12.84 17.77
C THR A 593 -7.82 12.88 19.25
N ALA A 594 -7.09 13.63 20.08
CA ALA A 594 -7.41 13.81 21.49
C ALA A 594 -8.83 14.37 21.68
N LYS A 595 -9.21 15.35 20.85
CA LYS A 595 -10.56 15.93 20.84
C LYS A 595 -11.63 14.90 20.44
N LEU A 596 -11.38 14.09 19.41
CA LEU A 596 -12.30 13.03 18.97
C LEU A 596 -12.49 11.91 20.01
N LEU A 597 -11.50 11.71 20.88
CA LEU A 597 -11.50 10.70 21.94
C LEU A 597 -11.88 11.27 23.32
N ASP A 598 -12.39 12.50 23.38
CA ASP A 598 -12.77 13.22 24.60
C ASP A 598 -11.62 13.40 25.62
N LYS A 599 -10.36 13.34 25.17
CA LYS A 599 -9.16 13.59 25.99
C LYS A 599 -8.88 15.09 26.08
N THR A 600 -9.77 15.79 26.78
CA THR A 600 -9.83 17.28 26.79
C THR A 600 -8.53 17.96 27.20
N GLU A 601 -7.84 17.47 28.24
CA GLU A 601 -6.57 18.06 28.71
C GLU A 601 -5.45 17.90 27.67
N ASP A 602 -5.33 16.72 27.07
CA ASP A 602 -4.35 16.46 26.02
C ASP A 602 -4.68 17.29 24.76
N ALA A 603 -5.96 17.44 24.41
CA ALA A 603 -6.37 18.25 23.26
C ALA A 603 -5.90 19.71 23.42
N VAL A 604 -6.15 20.33 24.57
CA VAL A 604 -5.68 21.70 24.87
C VAL A 604 -4.15 21.77 24.82
N ARG A 605 -3.46 20.83 25.49
CA ARG A 605 -1.99 20.77 25.51
C ARG A 605 -1.38 20.71 24.11
N TYR A 606 -1.89 19.83 23.25
CA TYR A 606 -1.34 19.64 21.91
C TYR A 606 -1.78 20.74 20.93
N GLU A 607 -2.93 21.38 21.13
CA GLU A 607 -3.31 22.60 20.39
C GLU A 607 -2.37 23.78 20.72
N GLU A 608 -2.03 23.95 22.00
CA GLU A 608 -1.06 24.95 22.45
C GLU A 608 0.35 24.65 21.92
N LEU A 609 0.79 23.38 22.03
CA LEU A 609 2.08 22.94 21.51
C LEU A 609 2.19 23.17 20.00
N HIS A 610 1.18 22.75 19.22
CA HIS A 610 1.15 23.00 17.77
C HIS A 610 1.27 24.50 17.45
N SER A 611 0.57 25.36 18.20
CA SER A 611 0.64 26.80 18.02
C SER A 611 2.05 27.35 18.29
N GLN A 612 2.73 26.84 19.33
CA GLN A 612 4.12 27.20 19.65
C GLN A 612 5.10 26.72 18.58
N ILE A 613 4.98 25.47 18.12
CA ILE A 613 5.82 24.92 17.04
C ILE A 613 5.65 25.75 15.77
N LYS A 614 4.41 26.09 15.38
CA LYS A 614 4.15 26.90 14.19
C LYS A 614 4.79 28.29 14.30
N GLN A 615 4.74 28.94 15.47
CA GLN A 615 5.42 30.21 15.70
C GLN A 615 6.94 30.08 15.60
N ALA A 616 7.52 29.06 16.24
CA ALA A 616 8.96 28.79 16.19
C ALA A 616 9.42 28.45 14.76
N PHE A 617 8.65 27.65 14.02
CA PHE A 617 8.91 27.30 12.62
C PHE A 617 8.93 28.55 11.74
N ASN A 618 7.95 29.45 11.86
CA ASN A 618 7.94 30.69 11.09
C ASN A 618 9.14 31.57 11.46
N ALA A 619 9.51 31.67 12.75
CA ALA A 619 10.65 32.48 13.18
C ALA A 619 12.00 31.96 12.66
N GLU A 620 12.17 30.64 12.62
CA GLU A 620 13.42 29.98 12.21
C GLU A 620 13.55 29.88 10.69
N TYR A 621 12.51 29.40 10.01
CA TYR A 621 12.59 28.98 8.61
C TYR A 621 11.99 29.98 7.63
N ILE A 622 11.26 31.00 8.09
CA ILE A 622 10.64 32.02 7.23
C ILE A 622 11.10 33.42 7.66
N SER A 623 11.92 34.06 6.82
CA SER A 623 12.32 35.46 7.06
C SER A 623 11.11 36.40 7.17
N SER A 624 11.31 37.57 7.76
CA SER A 624 10.27 38.63 7.85
C SER A 624 9.70 39.11 6.51
N THR A 625 10.35 38.76 5.39
CA THR A 625 9.87 39.06 4.03
C THR A 625 9.18 37.88 3.34
N GLY A 626 9.08 36.74 4.01
CA GLY A 626 8.45 35.51 3.51
C GLY A 626 9.36 34.59 2.69
N ARG A 627 10.69 34.77 2.72
CA ARG A 627 11.64 33.80 2.14
C ARG A 627 11.82 32.60 3.05
N LEU A 628 11.78 31.40 2.48
CA LEU A 628 12.06 30.14 3.16
C LEU A 628 13.56 29.84 3.22
N VAL A 629 14.00 29.20 4.29
CA VAL A 629 15.27 28.44 4.29
C VAL A 629 15.14 27.32 3.27
N SER A 630 16.15 27.14 2.41
CA SER A 630 16.13 26.20 1.27
C SER A 630 14.86 26.38 0.42
N GLU A 631 14.80 27.39 -0.46
CA GLU A 631 13.67 27.68 -1.38
C GLU A 631 13.47 26.60 -2.48
N THR A 632 13.47 25.33 -2.07
CA THR A 632 13.22 24.11 -2.85
C THR A 632 11.72 23.91 -3.05
N GLN A 633 11.36 23.00 -3.96
CA GLN A 633 9.95 22.63 -4.15
C GLN A 633 9.37 22.03 -2.86
N THR A 634 10.09 21.09 -2.24
CA THR A 634 9.63 20.40 -1.02
C THR A 634 9.41 21.35 0.15
N ALA A 635 10.32 22.30 0.41
CA ALA A 635 10.15 23.28 1.49
C ALA A 635 8.87 24.10 1.29
N CYS A 636 8.61 24.57 0.06
CA CYS A 636 7.42 25.33 -0.25
C CYS A 636 6.15 24.46 -0.13
N VAL A 637 6.20 23.23 -0.65
CA VAL A 637 5.09 22.28 -0.64
C VAL A 637 4.64 21.97 0.79
N ILE A 638 5.55 21.56 1.68
CA ILE A 638 5.16 21.18 3.05
C ILE A 638 4.77 22.41 3.88
N ALA A 639 5.39 23.58 3.67
CA ALA A 639 4.99 24.82 4.34
C ALA A 639 3.56 25.26 3.97
N LEU A 640 3.15 25.07 2.71
CA LEU A 640 1.81 25.39 2.23
C LEU A 640 0.79 24.31 2.60
N HIS A 641 1.10 23.04 2.34
CA HIS A 641 0.16 21.92 2.49
C HIS A 641 -0.14 21.62 3.97
N PHE A 642 0.88 21.64 4.84
CA PHE A 642 0.68 21.50 6.29
C PHE A 642 0.21 22.81 6.95
N ASN A 643 -0.09 23.85 6.15
CA ASN A 643 -0.60 25.15 6.61
C ASN A 643 0.30 25.79 7.70
N LEU A 644 1.62 25.67 7.55
CA LEU A 644 2.62 26.15 8.52
C LEU A 644 2.93 27.63 8.32
N ALA A 645 2.99 28.09 7.06
CA ALA A 645 3.23 29.49 6.76
C ALA A 645 2.10 30.38 7.28
N GLU A 646 2.46 31.49 7.93
CA GLU A 646 1.49 32.55 8.21
C GLU A 646 0.84 33.08 6.93
N GLU A 647 -0.43 33.50 7.03
CA GLU A 647 -1.24 33.91 5.88
C GLU A 647 -0.57 34.99 5.01
N ARG A 648 0.10 35.96 5.65
CA ARG A 648 0.84 37.05 4.98
C ARG A 648 2.01 36.58 4.09
N TYR A 649 2.51 35.35 4.29
CA TYR A 649 3.64 34.81 3.53
C TYR A 649 3.22 33.80 2.45
N LYS A 650 2.00 33.26 2.51
CA LYS A 650 1.53 32.21 1.59
C LYS A 650 1.62 32.60 0.12
N ASP A 651 1.18 33.81 -0.24
CA ASP A 651 1.26 34.29 -1.62
C ASP A 651 2.70 34.33 -2.16
N ARG A 652 3.66 34.72 -1.33
CA ARG A 652 5.07 34.74 -1.71
C ARG A 652 5.62 33.33 -1.84
N ILE A 653 5.32 32.43 -0.90
CA ILE A 653 5.80 31.04 -0.95
C ILE A 653 5.20 30.32 -2.15
N ARG A 654 3.91 30.55 -2.46
CA ARG A 654 3.26 30.10 -3.70
C ARG A 654 4.03 30.59 -4.94
N LYS A 655 4.36 31.88 -4.99
CA LYS A 655 5.15 32.46 -6.10
C LYS A 655 6.55 31.86 -6.19
N THR A 656 7.19 31.57 -5.05
CA THR A 656 8.48 30.89 -4.99
C THR A 656 8.39 29.48 -5.55
N LEU A 657 7.37 28.71 -5.20
CA LEU A 657 7.12 27.37 -5.74
C LEU A 657 6.89 27.40 -7.26
N GLU A 658 6.01 28.27 -7.73
CA GLU A 658 5.74 28.49 -9.17
C GLU A 658 7.05 28.81 -9.93
N ASN A 659 7.82 29.78 -9.44
CA ASN A 659 9.08 30.17 -10.05
C ASN A 659 10.14 29.05 -9.99
N ASN A 660 10.17 28.26 -8.92
CA ASN A 660 11.10 27.14 -8.80
C ASN A 660 10.76 26.05 -9.83
N ILE A 661 9.49 25.66 -9.94
CA ILE A 661 9.02 24.69 -10.95
C ILE A 661 9.36 25.18 -12.36
N ALA A 662 9.10 26.46 -12.66
CA ALA A 662 9.43 27.07 -13.94
C ALA A 662 10.94 27.02 -14.25
N LYS A 663 11.81 27.32 -13.27
CA LYS A 663 13.28 27.22 -13.42
C LYS A 663 13.77 25.80 -13.71
N HIS A 664 13.01 24.79 -13.31
CA HIS A 664 13.27 23.38 -13.62
C HIS A 664 12.45 22.90 -14.82
N LYS A 665 12.12 23.80 -15.77
CA LYS A 665 11.39 23.49 -17.01
C LYS A 665 10.04 22.79 -16.77
N ASN A 666 9.35 23.19 -15.71
CA ASN A 666 8.13 22.57 -15.22
C ASN A 666 8.28 21.08 -14.88
N HIS A 667 9.42 20.68 -14.34
CA HIS A 667 9.64 19.35 -13.76
C HIS A 667 9.61 19.41 -12.23
N LEU A 668 9.23 18.28 -11.65
CA LEU A 668 9.38 18.05 -10.22
C LEU A 668 10.86 17.87 -9.88
N THR A 669 11.24 18.29 -8.68
CA THR A 669 12.56 17.96 -8.08
C THR A 669 12.41 17.31 -6.71
N THR A 670 11.18 16.98 -6.32
CA THR A 670 10.83 16.46 -5.00
C THR A 670 11.19 14.99 -4.83
N GLY A 671 11.60 14.63 -3.61
CA GLY A 671 11.79 13.26 -3.15
C GLY A 671 10.55 12.69 -2.46
N PHE A 672 10.75 11.74 -1.55
CA PHE A 672 9.70 11.02 -0.84
C PHE A 672 8.83 11.92 0.05
N VAL A 673 9.36 13.05 0.52
CA VAL A 673 8.63 13.98 1.40
C VAL A 673 7.81 14.96 0.57
N GLY A 674 8.40 15.54 -0.48
CA GLY A 674 7.71 16.55 -1.28
C GLY A 674 6.66 15.97 -2.23
N THR A 675 6.96 14.83 -2.87
CA THR A 675 6.15 14.28 -3.97
C THR A 675 4.70 13.98 -3.59
N PRO A 676 4.40 13.34 -2.44
CA PRO A 676 3.02 12.99 -2.06
C PRO A 676 2.10 14.21 -1.97
N TYR A 677 2.67 15.37 -1.63
CA TYR A 677 1.91 16.60 -1.38
C TYR A 677 2.02 17.63 -2.51
N LEU A 678 2.94 17.48 -3.47
CA LEU A 678 3.23 18.50 -4.49
C LEU A 678 1.98 18.93 -5.27
N CYS A 679 1.27 17.97 -5.88
CA CYS A 679 0.09 18.28 -6.68
C CYS A 679 -1.10 18.74 -5.81
N HIS A 680 -1.18 18.26 -4.55
CA HIS A 680 -2.15 18.74 -3.57
C HIS A 680 -1.90 20.20 -3.22
N ALA A 681 -0.68 20.56 -2.81
CA ALA A 681 -0.27 21.91 -2.47
C ALA A 681 -0.55 22.89 -3.62
N LEU A 682 -0.21 22.52 -4.85
CA LEU A 682 -0.51 23.32 -6.04
C LEU A 682 -2.02 23.51 -6.23
N SER A 683 -2.80 22.44 -6.14
CA SER A 683 -4.26 22.49 -6.33
C SER A 683 -4.98 23.28 -5.24
N ASP A 684 -4.50 23.20 -4.00
CA ASP A 684 -5.06 23.89 -2.84
C ASP A 684 -4.69 25.38 -2.77
N ASN A 685 -3.72 25.80 -3.58
CA ASN A 685 -3.22 27.18 -3.64
C ASN A 685 -3.39 27.81 -5.04
N ASP A 686 -4.50 27.50 -5.73
CA ASP A 686 -4.90 28.09 -7.02
C ASP A 686 -3.93 27.85 -8.19
N LEU A 687 -3.08 26.82 -8.12
CA LEU A 687 -2.14 26.42 -9.17
C LEU A 687 -2.49 25.03 -9.75
N HIS A 688 -3.78 24.71 -9.86
CA HIS A 688 -4.24 23.39 -10.32
C HIS A 688 -3.79 23.05 -11.76
N ASP A 689 -3.76 24.03 -12.66
CA ASP A 689 -3.25 23.83 -14.03
C ASP A 689 -1.75 23.48 -14.06
N LEU A 690 -0.96 24.02 -13.12
CA LEU A 690 0.45 23.69 -12.98
C LEU A 690 0.63 22.25 -12.44
N ALA A 691 -0.23 21.82 -11.51
CA ALA A 691 -0.27 20.41 -11.09
C ALA A 691 -0.57 19.48 -12.28
N GLY A 692 -1.52 19.84 -13.13
CA GLY A 692 -1.82 19.11 -14.36
C GLY A 692 -0.64 19.07 -15.34
N THR A 693 0.08 20.18 -15.49
CA THR A 693 1.29 20.26 -16.31
C THR A 693 2.36 19.29 -15.82
N LEU A 694 2.68 19.29 -14.52
CA LEU A 694 3.66 18.38 -13.92
C LEU A 694 3.23 16.90 -14.05
N PHE A 695 1.96 16.61 -13.75
CA PHE A 695 1.40 15.27 -13.80
C PHE A 695 1.48 14.63 -15.20
N LEU A 696 1.38 15.45 -16.24
CA LEU A 696 1.40 15.01 -17.65
C LEU A 696 2.76 15.21 -18.35
N LYS A 697 3.84 15.53 -17.63
CA LYS A 697 5.21 15.49 -18.18
C LYS A 697 5.56 14.04 -18.53
N GLU A 698 6.24 13.87 -19.66
CA GLU A 698 6.61 12.56 -20.22
C GLU A 698 8.13 12.34 -20.32
N ASP A 699 8.91 13.40 -20.14
CA ASP A 699 10.35 13.42 -20.08
C ASP A 699 10.85 13.38 -18.63
N PHE A 700 12.14 13.09 -18.47
CA PHE A 700 12.75 12.92 -17.16
C PHE A 700 12.99 14.27 -16.48
N PRO A 701 12.68 14.42 -15.17
CA PRO A 701 12.00 13.47 -14.27
C PRO A 701 10.47 13.63 -14.26
N SER A 702 9.73 12.53 -14.42
CA SER A 702 8.27 12.51 -14.29
C SER A 702 7.71 11.10 -14.07
N TRP A 703 6.44 10.99 -13.67
CA TRP A 703 5.75 9.70 -13.59
C TRP A 703 5.59 9.05 -14.97
N LEU A 704 5.19 9.82 -15.99
CA LEU A 704 4.92 9.26 -17.31
C LEU A 704 6.21 8.97 -18.10
N TYR A 705 7.36 9.49 -17.68
CA TYR A 705 8.66 9.03 -18.15
C TYR A 705 8.86 7.53 -17.90
N ALA A 706 8.61 7.05 -16.68
CA ALA A 706 8.72 5.63 -16.36
C ALA A 706 7.73 4.79 -17.20
N VAL A 707 6.49 5.27 -17.35
CA VAL A 707 5.48 4.64 -18.23
C VAL A 707 5.98 4.55 -19.68
N LYS A 708 6.56 5.63 -20.21
CA LYS A 708 7.10 5.70 -21.57
C LYS A 708 8.30 4.76 -21.78
N LYS A 709 9.05 4.48 -20.72
CA LYS A 709 10.13 3.48 -20.68
C LYS A 709 9.63 2.05 -20.46
N GLY A 710 8.32 1.82 -20.40
CA GLY A 710 7.72 0.49 -20.29
C GLY A 710 7.53 -0.02 -18.87
N ALA A 711 7.56 0.87 -17.87
CA ALA A 711 7.28 0.50 -16.48
C ALA A 711 5.88 -0.12 -16.34
N THR A 712 5.79 -1.18 -15.54
CA THR A 712 4.53 -1.86 -15.17
C THR A 712 4.22 -1.74 -13.66
N THR A 713 5.07 -1.02 -12.96
CA THR A 713 5.10 -0.74 -11.52
C THR A 713 5.72 0.66 -11.33
N ILE A 714 5.59 1.22 -10.14
CA ILE A 714 6.28 2.46 -9.75
C ILE A 714 7.73 2.11 -9.37
N TRP A 715 8.67 2.95 -9.76
CA TRP A 715 10.10 2.77 -9.47
C TRP A 715 10.52 3.50 -8.19
N GLU A 716 11.58 3.02 -7.54
CA GLU A 716 12.16 3.67 -6.36
C GLU A 716 12.75 5.04 -6.67
N ARG A 717 13.38 5.19 -7.85
CA ARG A 717 13.98 6.43 -8.30
C ARG A 717 13.28 6.95 -9.55
N TRP A 718 13.23 8.27 -9.68
CA TRP A 718 12.81 8.93 -10.91
C TRP A 718 13.65 8.53 -12.13
N ASN A 719 14.91 8.15 -11.89
CA ASN A 719 15.90 7.71 -12.87
C ASN A 719 16.31 6.24 -12.70
N SER A 720 15.44 5.36 -12.20
CA SER A 720 15.81 3.94 -12.06
C SER A 720 16.29 3.32 -13.37
N ILE A 721 15.71 3.76 -14.49
CA ILE A 721 16.31 3.66 -15.82
C ILE A 721 16.64 5.08 -16.26
N LEU A 722 17.88 5.33 -16.64
CA LEU A 722 18.38 6.62 -17.10
C LEU A 722 17.87 6.94 -18.52
N PRO A 723 17.90 8.22 -18.95
CA PRO A 723 17.52 8.61 -20.32
C PRO A 723 18.23 7.79 -21.40
N ASN A 724 19.51 7.49 -21.20
CA ASN A 724 20.35 6.69 -22.09
C ASN A 724 20.09 5.16 -22.04
N GLY A 725 19.23 4.68 -21.12
CA GLY A 725 18.89 3.28 -20.95
C GLY A 725 19.76 2.52 -19.93
N ASP A 726 20.79 3.16 -19.36
CA ASP A 726 21.57 2.55 -18.27
C ASP A 726 20.79 2.54 -16.95
N PHE A 727 21.25 1.75 -15.99
CA PHE A 727 20.75 1.76 -14.62
C PHE A 727 21.62 2.62 -13.70
N ASP A 728 21.02 3.08 -12.61
CA ASP A 728 21.77 3.64 -11.49
C ASP A 728 22.73 2.58 -10.89
N THR A 729 23.96 2.98 -10.56
CA THR A 729 25.04 2.09 -10.11
C THR A 729 25.13 1.95 -8.59
N SER A 730 24.25 2.59 -7.82
CA SER A 730 24.33 2.59 -6.36
C SER A 730 23.91 1.27 -5.70
N GLY A 731 23.33 0.35 -6.47
CA GLY A 731 22.72 -0.90 -5.99
C GLY A 731 21.38 -0.72 -5.27
N MET A 732 20.98 0.51 -4.93
CA MET A 732 19.65 0.85 -4.40
C MET A 732 18.78 1.34 -5.55
N ASN A 733 18.25 0.40 -6.33
CA ASN A 733 17.50 0.70 -7.55
C ASN A 733 16.39 -0.34 -7.81
N SER A 734 15.32 -0.31 -7.02
CA SER A 734 14.13 -1.13 -7.25
C SER A 734 13.26 -0.57 -8.37
N LEU A 735 12.69 -1.46 -9.19
CA LEU A 735 11.62 -1.10 -10.14
C LEU A 735 10.22 -1.38 -9.59
N ASN A 736 10.08 -1.64 -8.30
CA ASN A 736 8.78 -1.89 -7.67
C ASN A 736 8.69 -1.31 -6.25
N HIS A 737 8.50 0.01 -6.18
CA HIS A 737 8.46 0.81 -4.97
C HIS A 737 7.23 1.73 -5.01
N TYR A 738 6.31 1.65 -4.05
CA TYR A 738 5.03 2.37 -4.19
C TYR A 738 5.06 3.86 -3.79
N ALA A 739 6.15 4.37 -3.20
CA ALA A 739 6.19 5.71 -2.61
C ALA A 739 5.76 6.83 -3.58
N TYR A 740 6.28 6.85 -4.81
CA TYR A 740 5.87 7.82 -5.84
C TYR A 740 4.50 7.53 -6.47
N GLY A 741 3.90 6.38 -6.16
CA GLY A 741 2.52 6.07 -6.46
C GLY A 741 1.52 6.84 -5.60
N SER A 742 1.98 7.56 -4.57
CA SER A 742 1.17 8.48 -3.74
C SER A 742 0.40 9.53 -4.54
N ILE A 743 0.80 9.82 -5.78
CA ILE A 743 0.03 10.66 -6.73
C ILE A 743 -1.40 10.13 -6.99
N GLY A 744 -1.64 8.84 -6.77
CA GLY A 744 -2.97 8.23 -6.92
C GLY A 744 -4.03 8.92 -6.06
N GLU A 745 -3.69 9.31 -4.82
CA GLU A 745 -4.60 10.05 -3.94
C GLU A 745 -5.03 11.39 -4.55
N TRP A 746 -4.12 12.11 -5.19
CA TRP A 746 -4.45 13.34 -5.92
C TRP A 746 -5.39 13.08 -7.10
N MET A 747 -5.19 11.98 -7.83
CA MET A 747 -6.07 11.58 -8.93
C MET A 747 -7.51 11.38 -8.44
N TYR A 748 -7.72 10.61 -7.37
CA TYR A 748 -9.06 10.41 -6.80
C TYR A 748 -9.64 11.70 -6.19
N ARG A 749 -8.85 12.45 -5.42
CA ARG A 749 -9.34 13.60 -4.66
C ARG A 749 -9.54 14.87 -5.46
N LYS A 750 -8.73 15.10 -6.49
CA LYS A 750 -8.76 16.35 -7.27
C LYS A 750 -9.34 16.14 -8.66
N LEU A 751 -8.83 15.17 -9.43
CA LEU A 751 -9.35 14.92 -10.79
C LEU A 751 -10.77 14.33 -10.74
N ALA A 752 -10.97 13.26 -9.98
CA ALA A 752 -12.32 12.72 -9.76
C ALA A 752 -13.10 13.52 -8.73
N GLY A 753 -12.43 14.18 -7.80
CA GLY A 753 -13.06 15.08 -6.84
C GLY A 753 -13.67 14.40 -5.62
N ILE A 754 -13.37 13.12 -5.34
CA ILE A 754 -13.97 12.33 -4.26
C ILE A 754 -13.23 12.62 -2.94
N ASN A 755 -13.89 13.28 -1.99
CA ASN A 755 -13.29 13.66 -0.71
C ASN A 755 -14.24 13.41 0.47
N PRO A 756 -13.74 12.96 1.64
CA PRO A 756 -14.52 12.93 2.86
C PRO A 756 -14.62 14.34 3.46
N ILE A 757 -15.84 14.78 3.79
CA ILE A 757 -16.07 15.91 4.71
C ILE A 757 -16.10 15.39 6.14
N GLU A 758 -16.74 14.23 6.33
CA GLU A 758 -16.75 13.48 7.58
C GLU A 758 -16.04 12.14 7.37
N ALA A 759 -15.37 11.66 8.41
CA ALA A 759 -14.64 10.40 8.41
C ALA A 759 -15.54 9.22 7.98
N GLY A 760 -14.97 8.27 7.24
CA GLY A 760 -15.73 7.15 6.68
C GLY A 760 -16.61 7.52 5.49
N TYR A 761 -16.55 8.76 4.99
CA TYR A 761 -17.41 9.28 3.92
C TYR A 761 -18.91 9.34 4.28
N LYS A 762 -19.24 9.58 5.57
CA LYS A 762 -20.64 9.82 5.99
C LYS A 762 -21.22 11.08 5.34
N LYS A 763 -20.38 12.11 5.18
CA LYS A 763 -20.61 13.30 4.37
C LYS A 763 -19.49 13.45 3.35
N ILE A 764 -19.85 13.65 2.10
CA ILE A 764 -18.93 13.55 0.95
C ILE A 764 -18.84 14.91 0.25
N LEU A 765 -17.65 15.29 -0.21
CA LEU A 765 -17.46 16.36 -1.19
C LEU A 765 -17.14 15.72 -2.54
N ILE A 766 -17.93 16.07 -3.56
CA ILE A 766 -17.65 15.77 -4.96
C ILE A 766 -17.30 17.07 -5.68
N LYS A 767 -16.01 17.30 -5.93
CA LYS A 767 -15.49 18.50 -6.58
C LYS A 767 -14.46 18.12 -7.65
N PRO A 768 -14.89 17.61 -8.82
CA PRO A 768 -13.96 17.30 -9.91
C PRO A 768 -13.29 18.57 -10.42
N GLN A 769 -11.98 18.52 -10.61
CA GLN A 769 -11.17 19.61 -11.14
C GLN A 769 -10.51 19.16 -12.44
N PHE A 770 -10.62 20.01 -13.47
CA PHE A 770 -10.15 19.68 -14.81
C PHE A 770 -8.70 20.09 -15.00
N ILE A 771 -7.98 19.29 -15.78
CA ILE A 771 -6.67 19.63 -16.32
C ILE A 771 -6.69 19.46 -17.85
N ARG A 772 -5.89 20.26 -18.55
CA ARG A 772 -5.69 20.08 -20.00
C ARG A 772 -4.96 18.76 -20.26
N GLY A 773 -5.32 18.09 -21.36
CA GLY A 773 -4.81 16.75 -21.72
C GLY A 773 -5.66 15.59 -21.20
N ILE A 774 -6.63 15.82 -20.32
CA ILE A 774 -7.62 14.82 -19.89
C ILE A 774 -9.02 15.36 -20.15
N SER A 775 -9.73 14.72 -21.07
CA SER A 775 -11.09 15.13 -21.49
C SER A 775 -12.20 14.32 -20.81
N SER A 776 -11.86 13.27 -20.07
CA SER A 776 -12.80 12.52 -19.25
C SER A 776 -12.11 11.73 -18.15
N VAL A 777 -12.80 11.55 -17.03
CA VAL A 777 -12.45 10.68 -15.90
C VAL A 777 -13.69 9.86 -15.51
N ASP A 778 -13.53 8.57 -15.28
CA ASP A 778 -14.51 7.69 -14.65
C ASP A 778 -13.85 7.06 -13.42
N ALA A 779 -14.31 7.47 -12.23
CA ALA A 779 -13.76 6.98 -10.98
C ALA A 779 -14.86 6.50 -10.02
N ALA A 780 -14.58 5.42 -9.31
CA ALA A 780 -15.44 4.85 -8.29
C ALA A 780 -14.61 4.44 -7.07
N PHE A 781 -15.17 4.63 -5.89
CA PHE A 781 -14.59 4.22 -4.61
C PHE A 781 -15.66 3.53 -3.75
N GLU A 782 -15.44 2.26 -3.42
CA GLU A 782 -16.29 1.46 -2.53
C GLU A 782 -15.97 1.81 -1.07
N SER A 783 -16.69 2.79 -0.52
CA SER A 783 -16.57 3.20 0.88
C SER A 783 -17.22 2.19 1.84
N VAL A 784 -17.09 2.42 3.15
CA VAL A 784 -17.80 1.66 4.19
C VAL A 784 -19.34 1.75 4.08
N TYR A 785 -19.88 2.73 3.36
CA TYR A 785 -21.32 2.88 3.09
C TYR A 785 -21.75 2.34 1.72
N GLY A 786 -20.80 2.12 0.81
CA GLY A 786 -21.04 1.71 -0.59
C GLY A 786 -20.29 2.55 -1.61
N GLU A 787 -20.47 2.20 -2.88
CA GLU A 787 -19.87 2.91 -4.02
C GLU A 787 -20.20 4.42 -4.04
N ILE A 788 -19.13 5.21 -4.09
CA ILE A 788 -19.13 6.63 -4.43
C ILE A 788 -18.57 6.74 -5.84
N LYS A 789 -19.37 7.22 -6.80
CA LYS A 789 -18.94 7.40 -8.19
C LYS A 789 -18.85 8.87 -8.54
N SER A 790 -17.76 9.26 -9.21
CA SER A 790 -17.60 10.57 -9.84
C SER A 790 -17.03 10.38 -11.24
N SER A 791 -17.85 10.66 -12.24
CA SER A 791 -17.53 10.48 -13.65
C SER A 791 -17.83 11.76 -14.40
N TRP A 792 -16.89 12.28 -15.18
CA TRP A 792 -17.09 13.48 -15.97
C TRP A 792 -16.46 13.41 -17.35
N SER A 793 -17.00 14.20 -18.27
CA SER A 793 -16.38 14.47 -19.58
C SER A 793 -16.58 15.93 -19.97
N CYS A 794 -15.58 16.51 -20.64
CA CYS A 794 -15.64 17.84 -21.23
C CYS A 794 -15.21 17.73 -22.70
N ARG A 795 -16.19 17.62 -23.60
CA ARG A 795 -15.98 17.40 -25.05
C ARG A 795 -17.08 18.07 -25.86
N ALA A 796 -16.78 18.45 -27.09
CA ALA A 796 -17.76 18.99 -28.05
C ALA A 796 -18.61 20.14 -27.48
N GLY A 797 -18.00 21.04 -26.70
CA GLY A 797 -18.68 22.19 -26.09
C GLY A 797 -19.67 21.83 -24.98
N LYS A 798 -19.53 20.66 -24.36
CA LYS A 798 -20.39 20.19 -23.26
C LYS A 798 -19.59 19.59 -22.12
N ILE A 799 -20.07 19.82 -20.90
CA ILE A 799 -19.66 19.10 -19.70
C ILE A 799 -20.78 18.16 -19.28
N ILE A 800 -20.44 16.90 -19.06
CA ILE A 800 -21.32 15.88 -18.48
C ILE A 800 -20.69 15.42 -17.17
N VAL A 801 -21.44 15.41 -16.08
CA VAL A 801 -21.01 14.90 -14.78
C VAL A 801 -22.05 13.92 -14.26
N ASN A 802 -21.63 12.70 -13.94
CA ASN A 802 -22.45 11.65 -13.33
C ASN A 802 -21.87 11.31 -11.95
N VAL A 803 -22.72 11.40 -10.93
CA VAL A 803 -22.35 11.16 -9.53
C VAL A 803 -23.25 10.09 -8.94
N THR A 804 -22.69 9.16 -8.18
CA THR A 804 -23.47 8.24 -7.33
C THR A 804 -23.03 8.41 -5.88
N ILE A 805 -24.00 8.61 -5.00
CA ILE A 805 -23.83 8.77 -3.55
C ILE A 805 -24.51 7.58 -2.86
N PRO A 806 -23.81 6.80 -2.02
CA PRO A 806 -24.37 5.60 -1.40
C PRO A 806 -25.46 5.96 -0.38
N ALA A 807 -26.40 5.04 -0.19
CA ALA A 807 -27.45 5.18 0.82
C ALA A 807 -26.85 5.39 2.21
N ASN A 808 -27.59 6.10 3.07
CA ASN A 808 -27.18 6.47 4.42
C ASN A 808 -26.05 7.52 4.50
N THR A 809 -25.76 8.22 3.40
CA THR A 809 -24.77 9.31 3.34
C THR A 809 -25.36 10.55 2.66
N THR A 810 -24.66 11.69 2.77
CA THR A 810 -24.98 12.94 2.08
C THR A 810 -23.76 13.47 1.34
N ALA A 811 -23.98 14.36 0.36
CA ALA A 811 -22.90 14.95 -0.41
C ALA A 811 -23.09 16.44 -0.70
N ILE A 812 -21.97 17.14 -0.83
CA ILE A 812 -21.86 18.46 -1.45
C ILE A 812 -21.23 18.26 -2.83
N ILE A 813 -21.97 18.58 -3.88
CA ILE A 813 -21.48 18.52 -5.27
C ILE A 813 -21.13 19.93 -5.74
N VAL A 814 -19.89 20.13 -6.18
CA VAL A 814 -19.41 21.36 -6.79
C VAL A 814 -19.11 21.08 -8.25
N LEU A 815 -20.02 21.49 -9.15
CA LEU A 815 -19.88 21.26 -10.58
C LEU A 815 -18.83 22.20 -11.20
N PRO A 816 -18.01 21.73 -12.16
CA PRO A 816 -17.07 22.56 -12.90
C PRO A 816 -17.75 23.81 -13.49
N GLU A 817 -17.10 24.98 -13.43
CA GLU A 817 -17.64 26.28 -13.90
C GLU A 817 -18.89 26.80 -13.17
N LYS A 818 -19.45 26.05 -12.21
CA LYS A 818 -20.60 26.50 -11.41
C LYS A 818 -20.12 26.90 -10.03
N ARG A 819 -20.57 28.07 -9.57
CA ARG A 819 -20.16 28.63 -8.26
C ARG A 819 -21.03 28.14 -7.11
N VAL A 820 -22.22 27.63 -7.38
CA VAL A 820 -23.21 27.25 -6.36
C VAL A 820 -23.08 25.75 -6.08
N PRO A 821 -22.66 25.35 -4.86
CA PRO A 821 -22.66 23.95 -4.46
C PRO A 821 -24.09 23.40 -4.35
N LEU A 822 -24.25 22.11 -4.58
CA LEU A 822 -25.50 21.37 -4.41
C LEU A 822 -25.38 20.44 -3.22
N GLU A 823 -26.27 20.58 -2.23
CA GLU A 823 -26.41 19.61 -1.15
C GLU A 823 -27.44 18.55 -1.57
N VAL A 824 -27.06 17.28 -1.51
CA VAL A 824 -27.87 16.15 -1.94
C VAL A 824 -27.74 14.98 -0.95
N GLY A 825 -28.76 14.14 -0.83
CA GLY A 825 -28.64 12.84 -0.17
C GLY A 825 -28.16 11.76 -1.13
N SER A 826 -28.35 10.51 -0.75
CA SER A 826 -27.99 9.36 -1.58
C SER A 826 -28.71 9.32 -2.92
N GLY A 827 -28.13 8.67 -3.92
CA GLY A 827 -28.75 8.43 -5.22
C GLY A 827 -27.80 8.69 -6.38
N SER A 828 -28.33 8.64 -7.59
CA SER A 828 -27.59 8.95 -8.82
C SER A 828 -28.03 10.30 -9.37
N TYR A 829 -27.05 11.13 -9.73
CA TYR A 829 -27.23 12.48 -10.25
C TYR A 829 -26.50 12.63 -11.57
N SER A 830 -27.13 13.24 -12.57
CA SER A 830 -26.55 13.50 -13.88
C SER A 830 -26.75 14.96 -14.26
N PHE A 831 -25.68 15.61 -14.66
CA PHE A 831 -25.66 17.01 -15.05
C PHE A 831 -25.05 17.14 -16.44
N GLU A 832 -25.72 17.89 -17.31
CA GLU A 832 -25.23 18.24 -18.64
C GLU A 832 -25.40 19.73 -18.87
N TYR A 833 -24.36 20.42 -19.31
CA TYR A 833 -24.43 21.84 -19.68
C TYR A 833 -23.39 22.20 -20.74
N ALA A 834 -23.70 23.24 -21.51
CA ALA A 834 -22.78 23.78 -22.50
C ALA A 834 -21.57 24.46 -21.82
N THR A 835 -20.42 24.40 -22.48
CA THR A 835 -19.18 25.05 -22.06
C THR A 835 -18.39 25.55 -23.28
N GLU A 836 -17.55 26.57 -23.07
CA GLU A 836 -16.51 26.99 -24.01
C GLU A 836 -15.13 26.41 -23.64
N THR A 837 -15.01 25.72 -22.50
CA THR A 837 -13.77 25.10 -22.04
C THR A 837 -13.32 24.00 -23.00
N SER A 838 -12.06 24.10 -23.42
CA SER A 838 -11.36 23.04 -24.14
C SER A 838 -10.28 22.45 -23.25
N LEU A 839 -10.30 21.13 -23.08
CA LEU A 839 -9.27 20.38 -22.36
C LEU A 839 -8.26 19.73 -23.31
N GLU A 840 -8.25 20.11 -24.59
CA GLU A 840 -7.19 19.69 -25.51
C GLU A 840 -5.84 20.21 -25.02
N ARG A 841 -4.79 19.40 -25.19
CA ARG A 841 -3.42 19.84 -24.93
C ARG A 841 -3.05 20.85 -26.00
N GLU A 842 -2.48 21.97 -25.59
CA GLU A 842 -1.93 22.94 -26.53
C GLU A 842 -0.77 22.29 -27.32
N ARG A 843 -0.73 22.51 -28.64
CA ARG A 843 0.30 22.00 -29.54
C ARG A 843 1.65 22.63 -29.23
N PHE A 844 1.64 23.92 -28.92
CA PHE A 844 2.79 24.69 -28.50
C PHE A 844 2.51 25.31 -27.14
N THR A 845 3.50 25.38 -26.28
CA THR A 845 3.41 26.06 -24.98
C THR A 845 4.66 26.90 -24.77
N MET A 846 4.74 27.58 -23.64
CA MET A 846 5.98 28.25 -23.24
C MET A 846 7.14 27.26 -23.01
N ASP A 847 6.86 25.96 -22.87
CA ASP A 847 7.89 24.92 -22.76
C ASP A 847 8.36 24.39 -24.12
N SER A 848 7.66 24.71 -25.21
CA SER A 848 8.15 24.42 -26.56
C SER A 848 9.49 25.12 -26.77
N THR A 849 10.43 24.42 -27.38
CA THR A 849 11.72 24.98 -27.78
C THR A 849 11.52 26.11 -28.78
N LEU A 850 12.40 27.10 -28.77
CA LEU A 850 12.35 28.14 -29.79
C LEU A 850 12.44 27.52 -31.19
N LYS A 851 13.19 26.43 -31.35
CA LYS A 851 13.23 25.64 -32.58
C LYS A 851 11.85 25.16 -33.03
N GLU A 852 11.11 24.47 -32.16
CA GLU A 852 9.75 23.99 -32.47
C GLU A 852 8.81 25.14 -32.85
N ILE A 853 8.96 26.30 -32.20
CA ILE A 853 8.16 27.49 -32.52
C ILE A 853 8.52 28.05 -33.90
N VAL A 854 9.81 28.23 -34.20
CA VAL A 854 10.26 28.85 -35.48
C VAL A 854 10.23 27.89 -36.67
N GLU A 855 10.01 26.59 -36.45
CA GLU A 855 9.67 25.63 -37.50
C GLU A 855 8.27 25.90 -38.10
N GLU A 856 7.40 26.62 -37.37
CA GLU A 856 6.09 27.03 -37.88
C GLU A 856 6.20 28.34 -38.69
N PRO A 857 5.84 28.34 -39.99
CA PRO A 857 5.95 29.54 -40.84
C PRO A 857 5.22 30.76 -40.29
N THR A 858 4.06 30.55 -39.64
CA THR A 858 3.25 31.62 -39.05
C THR A 858 3.95 32.26 -37.85
N ALA A 859 4.71 31.49 -37.06
CA ALA A 859 5.50 32.04 -35.96
C ALA A 859 6.64 32.91 -36.48
N VAL A 860 7.37 32.45 -37.49
CA VAL A 860 8.46 33.21 -38.12
C VAL A 860 7.95 34.54 -38.66
N GLN A 861 6.78 34.52 -39.32
CA GLN A 861 6.15 35.73 -39.85
C GLN A 861 5.85 36.75 -38.73
N MET A 862 5.20 36.32 -37.64
CA MET A 862 4.89 37.21 -36.52
C MET A 862 6.15 37.74 -35.83
N LEU A 863 7.12 36.85 -35.56
CA LEU A 863 8.36 37.26 -34.89
C LEU A 863 9.13 38.28 -35.74
N ASN A 864 9.13 38.16 -37.07
CA ASN A 864 9.74 39.15 -37.96
C ASN A 864 8.94 40.46 -38.06
N GLU A 865 7.62 40.43 -37.87
CA GLU A 865 6.78 41.64 -37.86
C GLU A 865 6.97 42.47 -36.58
N TYR A 866 7.01 41.79 -35.43
CA TYR A 866 7.12 42.45 -34.11
C TYR A 866 8.57 42.68 -33.68
N ALA A 867 9.52 41.85 -34.11
CA ALA A 867 10.95 41.95 -33.80
C ALA A 867 11.82 41.67 -35.05
N PRO A 868 11.85 42.58 -36.05
CA PRO A 868 12.60 42.39 -37.28
C PRO A 868 14.09 42.12 -37.04
N GLY A 869 14.65 41.09 -37.69
CA GLY A 869 16.06 40.72 -37.60
C GLY A 869 16.45 39.90 -36.35
N MET A 870 15.50 39.59 -35.46
CA MET A 870 15.75 38.75 -34.28
C MET A 870 16.25 37.35 -34.67
N LEU A 871 15.62 36.73 -35.67
CA LEU A 871 15.95 35.39 -36.15
C LEU A 871 17.20 35.35 -37.05
N ASP A 872 17.69 36.52 -37.49
CA ASP A 872 18.91 36.63 -38.31
C ASP A 872 20.17 36.81 -37.44
N HIS A 873 20.01 36.99 -36.13
CA HIS A 873 21.12 37.24 -35.23
C HIS A 873 21.94 35.96 -34.99
N PRO A 874 23.29 35.96 -35.14
CA PRO A 874 24.13 34.76 -35.04
C PRO A 874 23.98 33.98 -33.73
N MET A 875 23.60 34.65 -32.64
CA MET A 875 23.38 34.03 -31.33
C MET A 875 22.05 33.28 -31.19
N ILE A 876 21.09 33.46 -32.11
CA ILE A 876 19.75 32.83 -31.99
C ILE A 876 19.83 31.30 -32.11
N GLN A 877 20.85 30.77 -32.80
CA GLN A 877 21.10 29.34 -32.91
C GLN A 877 21.37 28.70 -31.55
N TYR A 878 21.99 29.42 -30.62
CA TYR A 878 22.14 28.93 -29.25
C TYR A 878 20.81 28.89 -28.51
N ALA A 879 19.85 29.75 -28.86
CA ALA A 879 18.53 29.82 -28.23
C ALA A 879 17.55 28.74 -28.73
N TYR A 880 17.84 28.08 -29.85
CA TYR A 880 16.93 27.11 -30.48
C TYR A 880 16.61 25.91 -29.60
N ASP A 881 17.56 25.43 -28.81
CA ASP A 881 17.36 24.29 -27.91
C ASP A 881 16.79 24.70 -26.54
N PHE A 882 16.63 26.00 -26.28
CA PHE A 882 15.95 26.49 -25.08
C PHE A 882 14.45 26.54 -25.31
N SER A 883 13.68 26.20 -24.29
CA SER A 883 12.25 26.52 -24.25
C SER A 883 12.05 28.04 -24.31
N VAL A 884 10.89 28.45 -24.82
CA VAL A 884 10.49 29.86 -24.85
C VAL A 884 10.52 30.45 -23.44
N SER A 885 10.11 29.71 -22.41
CA SER A 885 10.15 30.15 -21.01
C SER A 885 11.58 30.37 -20.49
N GLU A 886 12.52 29.48 -20.81
CA GLU A 886 13.93 29.63 -20.43
C GLU A 886 14.59 30.84 -21.09
N MET A 887 14.31 31.05 -22.38
CA MET A 887 14.82 32.21 -23.11
C MET A 887 14.29 33.52 -22.50
N LEU A 888 13.05 33.53 -22.01
CA LEU A 888 12.38 34.72 -21.51
C LEU A 888 12.60 35.02 -20.02
N ALA A 889 13.22 34.11 -19.25
CA ALA A 889 13.36 34.19 -17.80
C ALA A 889 13.97 35.50 -17.26
N ASN A 890 14.75 36.22 -18.07
CA ASN A 890 15.36 37.51 -17.72
C ASN A 890 15.03 38.63 -18.72
N THR A 891 13.92 38.50 -19.45
CA THR A 891 13.53 39.45 -20.51
C THR A 891 12.40 40.39 -20.06
N PRO A 892 12.22 41.55 -20.72
CA PRO A 892 11.12 42.46 -20.41
C PRO A 892 9.75 41.79 -20.60
N PRO A 893 8.72 42.14 -19.79
CA PRO A 893 7.37 41.57 -19.89
C PRO A 893 6.73 41.67 -21.28
N GLU A 894 7.12 42.68 -22.06
CA GLU A 894 6.65 42.90 -23.43
C GLU A 894 7.07 41.78 -24.38
N THR A 895 8.28 41.24 -24.22
CA THR A 895 8.79 40.10 -25.02
C THR A 895 8.06 38.81 -24.66
N GLU A 896 7.75 38.62 -23.37
CA GLU A 896 6.94 37.47 -22.92
C GLU A 896 5.54 37.50 -23.54
N GLN A 897 4.91 38.68 -23.58
CA GLN A 897 3.59 38.86 -24.17
C GLN A 897 3.57 38.58 -25.68
N LEU A 898 4.66 38.91 -26.40
CA LEU A 898 4.82 38.57 -27.81
C LEU A 898 4.80 37.04 -28.01
N PHE A 899 5.66 36.30 -27.31
CA PHE A 899 5.74 34.85 -27.45
C PHE A 899 4.44 34.14 -27.03
N ARG A 900 3.75 34.63 -25.99
CA ARG A 900 2.41 34.15 -25.63
C ARG A 900 1.41 34.33 -26.78
N SER A 901 1.47 35.47 -27.47
CA SER A 901 0.60 35.75 -28.63
C SER A 901 0.92 34.84 -29.82
N VAL A 902 2.21 34.59 -30.08
CA VAL A 902 2.66 33.65 -31.13
C VAL A 902 2.13 32.25 -30.83
N ILE A 903 2.37 31.74 -29.62
CA ILE A 903 1.91 30.41 -29.19
C ILE A 903 0.39 30.30 -29.27
N GLN A 904 -0.35 31.30 -28.78
CA GLN A 904 -1.80 31.31 -28.84
C GLN A 904 -2.31 31.22 -30.28
N MET A 905 -1.70 31.95 -31.21
CA MET A 905 -2.07 31.89 -32.62
C MET A 905 -1.72 30.53 -33.25
N LEU A 906 -0.53 29.98 -32.95
CA LEU A 906 -0.14 28.65 -33.45
C LEU A 906 -1.10 27.55 -32.99
N ASN A 907 -1.61 27.64 -31.77
CA ASN A 907 -2.61 26.71 -31.24
C ASN A 907 -4.02 26.94 -31.82
N ALA A 908 -4.33 28.17 -32.27
CA ALA A 908 -5.61 28.49 -32.90
C ALA A 908 -5.65 28.08 -34.39
N SER A 909 -4.51 28.07 -35.07
CA SER A 909 -4.38 27.50 -36.41
C SER A 909 -4.42 25.97 -36.30
N LYS A 910 -5.62 25.39 -36.40
CA LYS A 910 -5.78 23.94 -36.54
C LYS A 910 -4.99 23.47 -37.78
N ALA A 911 -4.19 22.40 -37.60
CA ALA A 911 -3.52 21.71 -38.70
C ALA A 911 -4.52 21.15 -39.73
#